data_AF-A0A8H4VWE4-F1
#
_entry.id   AF-A0A8H4VWE4-F1
#
_cell.length_a   1.000
_cell.length_b   1.000
_cell.length_c   1.000
_cell.angle_alpha   90.00
_cell.angle_beta   90.00
_cell.angle_gamma   90.00
#
_symmetry.space_group_name_H-M   'P 1'
#
loop_
_entity.id
_entity.type
_entity.pdbx_description
1 polymer ?
#
loop_
_entity_poly.entity_id
_entity_poly.type
_entity_poly.pdbx_seq_one_letter_code
_entity_poly.pdbx_strand_id
1 'polypeptide(L)'
;MAETKVIRDLLEVHRDEENSLIFEKNVSIPLRNSDLPVRCNVYRPLESNEKKFPVLVTYGPYGKDIPYATFHAGSFNEVNTQHKSKYSAWETPDPVFWTRNGYVVVRCDERGLGQSPGLLDTMSRGTSECFFDVVEWAAEQPWSSGKVGLLGISYYAGTQWRVAARKPKGLAAIIPWEGMSDYYRDRCRHGGILSNSFISFWWNRQVLVNQYGKAGRSKLQFPLDGPGARGQEDTIEGDLSEDALKRNRRDQTEDNEANRFLDEEYYSSKTFDFNDIEVPLLSVANWGGILLHLRGNVEGYRWAGSKLKYLRFITGRHDLPFYYEEEVNIQKSFLDAFLRGVDPDGWSIPGKLPPVTLTLRKGNVGYNNAVAEKSFPKRTELAWPIPRTEYTKYFLTPEQTLHPGNAYSSTSEKKVSYEALGSLAKPYSVHFKSHPFQQETEITGHILAHLNVSVTPPTDQDPADGSSEAGDTDIDIFLTLRHFEASGREVLYTGTAGDGVPLTKGWLRVSLRKTDPEHPRHNEYMPYRAYRSTDVQEVHKGVVYAVDVEIWPTNVVVEKGGRLALEVSSGDTQGCGIFKHESEIDRHLTRIVTAAYNYFRSFSRYTRLHTKTNFPMATLQNKVAIVTGSDSGIGAQIARELSILGANVVINYPFSQFKERAKAVLKTLATPGIAVEADISTIEGPNFLIEQAVAAYGKIDIVVNNAGIAVNLPFEDQTLAHWDSLVNLNCRGTFLTTQAALKYLSPRDSRIVNICSISAKEAPAMQTIYAGTKGMVDSMTRVWAKELPKKYGCTVNSVSPGPTMTEGFAQAGDEMMKMLQPVIDKTPGGARLGKTEEIAYAVTMLCSPKASWINGVNISACGGLWMS
;
A
#
# COMPACT_ATOMS: atom_id res chain seq x y z
N MET A 1 -11.71 -35.62 21.62
CA MET A 1 -11.72 -34.66 22.76
C MET A 1 -10.32 -34.64 23.38
N ALA A 2 -9.89 -33.51 23.95
CA ALA A 2 -8.59 -33.41 24.60
C ALA A 2 -8.54 -34.31 25.84
N GLU A 3 -7.40 -34.95 26.11
CA GLU A 3 -7.21 -35.78 27.32
C GLU A 3 -6.87 -34.89 28.52
N THR A 4 -7.67 -34.93 29.58
CA THR A 4 -7.47 -34.08 30.76
C THR A 4 -7.48 -34.89 32.05
N LYS A 5 -7.01 -34.27 33.13
CA LYS A 5 -7.24 -34.78 34.48
C LYS A 5 -8.66 -34.43 34.95
N VAL A 6 -9.01 -34.91 36.15
CA VAL A 6 -10.25 -34.53 36.82
C VAL A 6 -10.22 -33.04 37.10
N ILE A 7 -11.18 -32.30 36.56
CA ILE A 7 -11.26 -30.85 36.69
C ILE A 7 -11.74 -30.49 38.10
N ARG A 8 -11.02 -29.61 38.79
CA ARG A 8 -11.31 -29.16 40.16
C ARG A 8 -11.77 -27.71 40.20
N ASP A 9 -12.51 -27.32 41.22
CA ASP A 9 -12.63 -25.90 41.53
C ASP A 9 -11.32 -25.42 42.19
N LEU A 10 -10.72 -24.38 41.62
CA LEU A 10 -9.40 -23.88 41.98
C LEU A 10 -9.45 -22.46 42.55
N LEU A 11 -10.66 -21.91 42.73
CA LEU A 11 -10.86 -20.53 43.15
C LEU A 11 -10.17 -20.23 44.49
N GLU A 12 -9.29 -19.24 44.49
CA GLU A 12 -8.77 -18.61 45.70
C GLU A 12 -9.12 -17.13 45.69
N VAL A 13 -9.58 -16.60 46.83
CA VAL A 13 -9.95 -15.18 46.96
C VAL A 13 -9.03 -14.51 47.97
N HIS A 14 -8.29 -13.51 47.51
CA HIS A 14 -7.32 -12.75 48.29
C HIS A 14 -7.77 -11.29 48.38
N ARG A 15 -7.78 -10.73 49.59
CA ARG A 15 -8.04 -9.30 49.81
C ARG A 15 -6.71 -8.58 50.02
N ASP A 16 -6.34 -7.74 49.07
CA ASP A 16 -5.06 -7.03 49.05
C ASP A 16 -5.26 -5.56 49.43
N GLU A 17 -5.21 -5.27 50.73
CA GLU A 17 -5.41 -3.92 51.27
C GLU A 17 -4.31 -2.95 50.81
N GLU A 18 -3.07 -3.43 50.66
CA GLU A 18 -1.92 -2.63 50.20
C GLU A 18 -2.17 -2.05 48.80
N ASN A 19 -2.73 -2.85 47.90
CA ASN A 19 -3.03 -2.44 46.53
C ASN A 19 -4.49 -1.99 46.34
N SER A 20 -5.30 -2.01 47.41
CA SER A 20 -6.71 -1.64 47.43
C SER A 20 -7.57 -2.43 46.42
N LEU A 21 -7.35 -3.74 46.34
CA LEU A 21 -8.09 -4.63 45.42
C LEU A 21 -8.42 -6.00 46.03
N ILE A 22 -9.38 -6.68 45.42
CA ILE A 22 -9.66 -8.11 45.60
C ILE A 22 -9.08 -8.84 44.40
N PHE A 23 -8.30 -9.89 44.68
CA PHE A 23 -7.70 -10.77 43.68
C PHE A 23 -8.33 -12.17 43.81
N GLU A 24 -9.09 -12.56 42.79
CA GLU A 24 -9.64 -13.91 42.65
C GLU A 24 -8.78 -14.68 41.66
N LYS A 25 -8.08 -15.71 42.14
CA LYS A 25 -7.17 -16.53 41.35
C LYS A 25 -7.88 -17.80 40.88
N ASN A 26 -7.63 -18.20 39.64
CA ASN A 26 -8.14 -19.44 39.03
C ASN A 26 -9.67 -19.57 38.98
N VAL A 27 -10.39 -18.46 38.80
CA VAL A 27 -11.84 -18.48 38.54
C VAL A 27 -12.13 -19.34 37.32
N SER A 28 -13.14 -20.21 37.42
CA SER A 28 -13.56 -21.13 36.36
C SER A 28 -14.65 -20.49 35.52
N ILE A 29 -14.36 -20.20 34.26
CA ILE A 29 -15.34 -19.70 33.29
C ILE A 29 -15.93 -20.91 32.56
N PRO A 30 -17.24 -21.18 32.70
CA PRO A 30 -17.90 -22.21 31.91
C PRO A 30 -17.97 -21.79 30.44
N LEU A 31 -17.79 -22.75 29.53
CA LEU A 31 -17.86 -22.54 28.09
C LEU A 31 -19.13 -23.16 27.52
N ARG A 32 -19.67 -22.60 26.45
CA ARG A 32 -20.92 -23.10 25.84
C ARG A 32 -20.74 -24.41 25.10
N ASN A 33 -19.61 -24.55 24.44
CA ASN A 33 -19.31 -25.65 23.52
C ASN A 33 -18.19 -26.56 24.05
N SER A 34 -17.95 -26.57 25.37
CA SER A 34 -16.90 -27.36 26.00
C SER A 34 -17.23 -27.61 27.47
N ASP A 35 -17.14 -28.86 27.91
CA ASP A 35 -17.26 -29.24 29.32
C ASP A 35 -16.03 -28.84 30.16
N LEU A 36 -14.95 -28.42 29.50
CA LEU A 36 -13.74 -27.93 30.12
C LEU A 36 -13.81 -26.40 30.28
N PRO A 37 -13.47 -25.85 31.46
CA PRO A 37 -13.50 -24.41 31.70
C PRO A 37 -12.25 -23.71 31.15
N VAL A 38 -12.35 -22.39 31.00
CA VAL A 38 -11.18 -21.50 30.96
C VAL A 38 -10.89 -21.00 32.38
N ARG A 39 -9.61 -20.91 32.77
CA ARG A 39 -9.18 -20.32 34.04
C ARG A 39 -8.74 -18.89 33.86
N CYS A 40 -9.22 -18.02 34.75
CA CYS A 40 -8.80 -16.63 34.77
C CYS A 40 -8.45 -16.13 36.18
N ASN A 41 -7.81 -14.98 36.20
CA ASN A 41 -7.58 -14.15 37.37
C ASN A 41 -8.46 -12.91 37.25
N VAL A 42 -9.17 -12.55 38.31
CA VAL A 42 -10.01 -11.35 38.39
C VAL A 42 -9.44 -10.41 39.45
N TYR A 43 -9.14 -9.18 39.05
CA TYR A 43 -8.65 -8.11 39.91
C TYR A 43 -9.70 -7.00 39.94
N ARG A 44 -10.33 -6.79 41.09
CA ARG A 44 -11.45 -5.84 41.22
C ARG A 44 -11.28 -4.88 42.40
N PRO A 45 -11.78 -3.64 42.33
CA PRO A 45 -11.72 -2.70 43.45
C PRO A 45 -12.38 -3.26 44.72
N LEU A 46 -11.94 -2.86 45.92
CA LEU A 46 -12.53 -3.33 47.19
C LEU A 46 -14.03 -3.02 47.31
N GLU A 47 -14.49 -1.92 46.68
CA GLU A 47 -15.89 -1.47 46.63
C GLU A 47 -16.78 -2.26 45.62
N SER A 48 -16.23 -3.28 44.94
CA SER A 48 -16.94 -4.03 43.89
C SER A 48 -18.07 -4.95 44.37
N ASN A 49 -18.29 -5.07 45.67
CA ASN A 49 -19.49 -5.71 46.23
C ASN A 49 -20.69 -4.75 46.26
N GLU A 50 -20.45 -3.44 46.21
CA GLU A 50 -21.47 -2.38 46.32
C GLU A 50 -21.67 -1.63 45.01
N LYS A 51 -20.65 -1.63 44.15
CA LYS A 51 -20.61 -0.86 42.90
C LYS A 51 -20.16 -1.72 41.73
N LYS A 52 -20.70 -1.42 40.55
CA LYS A 52 -20.38 -2.06 39.28
C LYS A 52 -19.32 -1.28 38.51
N PHE A 53 -18.44 -1.99 37.82
CA PHE A 53 -17.29 -1.43 37.13
C PHE A 53 -17.19 -1.93 35.69
N PRO A 54 -16.69 -1.10 34.76
CA PRO A 54 -16.27 -1.58 33.46
C PRO A 54 -15.13 -2.61 33.58
N VAL A 55 -15.02 -3.49 32.59
CA VAL A 55 -14.11 -4.65 32.65
C VAL A 55 -13.11 -4.59 31.52
N LEU A 56 -11.82 -4.78 31.82
CA LEU A 56 -10.78 -5.02 30.84
C LEU A 56 -10.47 -6.51 30.81
N VAL A 57 -10.47 -7.10 29.62
CA VAL A 57 -10.24 -8.55 29.46
C VAL A 57 -9.02 -8.79 28.58
N THR A 58 -8.15 -9.71 29.02
CA THR A 58 -7.10 -10.32 28.20
C THR A 58 -7.25 -11.85 28.19
N TYR A 59 -6.96 -12.46 27.05
CA TYR A 59 -7.04 -13.90 26.82
C TYR A 59 -5.89 -14.33 25.92
N GLY A 60 -5.00 -15.20 26.39
CA GLY A 60 -3.81 -15.55 25.62
C GLY A 60 -2.89 -16.58 26.28
N PRO A 61 -1.74 -16.89 25.65
CA PRO A 61 -0.98 -18.09 25.95
C PRO A 61 0.18 -17.89 26.92
N TYR A 62 0.44 -16.65 27.35
CA TYR A 62 1.67 -16.31 28.08
C TYR A 62 1.64 -16.62 29.58
N GLY A 63 0.56 -17.20 30.08
CA GLY A 63 0.44 -17.56 31.49
C GLY A 63 -0.05 -16.38 32.33
N LYS A 64 -1.29 -16.45 32.79
CA LYS A 64 -1.92 -15.42 33.61
C LYS A 64 -1.26 -15.22 34.98
N ASP A 65 -0.39 -16.12 35.41
CA ASP A 65 0.30 -16.06 36.71
C ASP A 65 1.79 -15.74 36.59
N ILE A 66 2.32 -15.54 35.38
CA ILE A 66 3.74 -15.27 35.13
C ILE A 66 4.04 -13.78 35.41
N PRO A 67 4.85 -13.44 36.45
CA PRO A 67 5.18 -12.06 36.73
C PRO A 67 6.10 -11.46 35.66
N TYR A 68 5.86 -10.20 35.28
CA TYR A 68 6.72 -9.49 34.32
C TYR A 68 8.15 -9.35 34.86
N ALA A 69 8.30 -9.05 36.16
CA ALA A 69 9.59 -8.89 36.81
C ALA A 69 10.51 -10.12 36.68
N THR A 70 9.94 -11.33 36.61
CA THR A 70 10.70 -12.58 36.43
C THR A 70 10.79 -12.99 34.96
N PHE A 71 9.74 -12.75 34.17
CA PHE A 71 9.72 -13.06 32.76
C PHE A 71 10.75 -12.26 31.95
N HIS A 72 10.83 -10.94 32.19
CA HIS A 72 11.74 -10.05 31.46
C HIS A 72 12.18 -8.89 32.36
N ALA A 73 12.95 -9.20 33.40
CA ALA A 73 13.45 -8.26 34.40
C ALA A 73 14.06 -6.98 33.81
N GLY A 74 14.89 -7.11 32.75
CA GLY A 74 15.52 -5.97 32.09
C GLY A 74 14.51 -4.94 31.57
N SER A 75 13.48 -5.39 30.83
CA SER A 75 12.44 -4.49 30.35
C SER A 75 11.53 -4.00 31.47
N PHE A 76 11.19 -4.87 32.43
CA PHE A 76 10.41 -4.48 33.61
C PHE A 76 11.07 -3.32 34.40
N ASN A 77 12.40 -3.25 34.41
CA ASN A 77 13.13 -2.13 35.03
C ASN A 77 12.92 -0.79 34.31
N GLU A 78 12.52 -0.78 33.05
CA GLU A 78 12.26 0.41 32.24
C GLU A 78 10.77 0.79 32.17
N VAL A 79 9.87 -0.11 32.57
CA VAL A 79 8.42 0.16 32.62
C VAL A 79 8.14 1.39 33.51
N ASN A 80 7.10 2.14 33.21
CA ASN A 80 6.65 3.23 34.08
C ASN A 80 6.33 2.70 35.49
N THR A 81 6.85 3.35 36.53
CA THR A 81 6.72 2.91 37.93
C THR A 81 5.27 2.75 38.39
N GLN A 82 4.32 3.48 37.81
CA GLN A 82 2.89 3.32 38.12
C GLN A 82 2.32 1.97 37.67
N HIS A 83 2.99 1.28 36.74
CA HIS A 83 2.59 0.00 36.17
C HIS A 83 3.51 -1.15 36.62
N LYS A 84 4.31 -0.95 37.67
CA LYS A 84 5.20 -1.97 38.25
C LYS A 84 4.62 -2.55 39.54
N SER A 85 3.53 -3.29 39.43
CA SER A 85 2.97 -4.01 40.56
C SER A 85 3.45 -5.46 40.63
N LYS A 86 3.21 -6.13 41.77
CA LYS A 86 3.42 -7.58 41.90
C LYS A 86 2.51 -8.42 40.99
N TYR A 87 1.47 -7.81 40.40
CA TYR A 87 0.53 -8.45 39.50
C TYR A 87 0.80 -8.15 38.02
N SER A 88 1.78 -7.30 37.69
CA SER A 88 2.13 -6.98 36.32
C SER A 88 2.57 -8.22 35.56
N ALA A 89 2.05 -8.41 34.35
CA ALA A 89 2.45 -9.48 33.44
C ALA A 89 2.74 -8.93 32.04
N TRP A 90 3.62 -9.62 31.33
CA TRP A 90 4.05 -9.27 29.97
C TRP A 90 2.85 -8.97 29.06
N GLU A 91 2.89 -7.81 28.38
CA GLU A 91 1.93 -7.39 27.36
C GLU A 91 0.47 -7.17 27.83
N THR A 92 0.24 -7.09 29.14
CA THR A 92 -1.09 -6.89 29.72
C THR A 92 -1.21 -5.57 30.50
N PRO A 93 -2.42 -5.00 30.62
CA PRO A 93 -2.68 -3.90 31.53
C PRO A 93 -2.33 -4.27 32.98
N ASP A 94 -1.64 -3.39 33.70
CA ASP A 94 -1.31 -3.60 35.10
C ASP A 94 -2.56 -3.56 36.00
N PRO A 95 -2.91 -4.63 36.73
CA PRO A 95 -4.16 -4.66 37.48
C PRO A 95 -4.27 -3.59 38.57
N VAL A 96 -3.17 -3.24 39.25
CA VAL A 96 -3.19 -2.26 40.34
C VAL A 96 -3.50 -0.86 39.80
N PHE A 97 -2.87 -0.47 38.69
CA PHE A 97 -3.18 0.81 38.04
C PHE A 97 -4.65 0.89 37.63
N TRP A 98 -5.15 -0.12 36.92
CA TRP A 98 -6.49 -0.06 36.33
C TRP A 98 -7.62 -0.19 37.37
N THR A 99 -7.44 -0.97 38.44
CA THR A 99 -8.41 -1.03 39.54
C THR A 99 -8.51 0.29 40.30
N ARG A 100 -7.37 0.96 40.57
CA ARG A 100 -7.36 2.32 41.13
C ARG A 100 -8.06 3.35 40.24
N ASN A 101 -8.11 3.11 38.94
CA ASN A 101 -8.78 3.97 37.96
C ASN A 101 -10.24 3.57 37.68
N GLY A 102 -10.81 2.66 38.48
CA GLY A 102 -12.22 2.30 38.41
C GLY A 102 -12.54 1.27 37.33
N TYR A 103 -11.65 0.32 37.09
CA TYR A 103 -11.87 -0.83 36.22
C TYR A 103 -11.71 -2.14 36.97
N VAL A 104 -12.34 -3.21 36.47
CA VAL A 104 -11.97 -4.59 36.80
C VAL A 104 -11.05 -5.12 35.71
N VAL A 105 -10.03 -5.90 36.07
CA VAL A 105 -9.15 -6.56 35.11
C VAL A 105 -9.35 -8.07 35.20
N VAL A 106 -9.66 -8.70 34.08
CA VAL A 106 -9.79 -10.17 33.94
C VAL A 106 -8.69 -10.65 33.00
N ARG A 107 -7.79 -11.51 33.51
CA ARG A 107 -6.68 -12.08 32.75
C ARG A 107 -6.83 -13.59 32.66
N CYS A 108 -7.00 -14.10 31.45
CA CYS A 108 -7.33 -15.50 31.21
C CYS A 108 -6.17 -16.24 30.55
N ASP A 109 -5.94 -17.48 30.99
CA ASP A 109 -5.17 -18.44 30.23
C ASP A 109 -6.03 -18.97 29.07
N GLU A 110 -5.51 -18.89 27.85
CA GLU A 110 -6.14 -19.53 26.71
C GLU A 110 -6.27 -21.05 26.92
N ARG A 111 -7.33 -21.65 26.37
CA ARG A 111 -7.59 -23.10 26.44
C ARG A 111 -6.32 -23.93 26.11
N GLY A 112 -6.01 -24.91 26.96
CA GLY A 112 -4.85 -25.80 26.81
C GLY A 112 -3.53 -25.23 27.38
N LEU A 113 -3.55 -24.07 28.04
CA LEU A 113 -2.39 -23.38 28.59
C LEU A 113 -2.56 -23.05 30.07
N GLY A 114 -1.45 -22.91 30.79
CA GLY A 114 -1.44 -22.51 32.19
C GLY A 114 -2.31 -23.42 33.04
N GLN A 115 -3.37 -22.88 33.65
CA GLN A 115 -4.35 -23.67 34.41
C GLN A 115 -5.62 -24.02 33.60
N SER A 116 -5.75 -23.55 32.36
CA SER A 116 -6.87 -23.86 31.47
C SER A 116 -6.67 -25.22 30.77
N PRO A 117 -7.47 -26.26 31.07
CA PRO A 117 -7.41 -27.54 30.37
C PRO A 117 -7.82 -27.41 28.89
N GLY A 118 -7.52 -28.45 28.10
CA GLY A 118 -8.03 -28.61 26.73
C GLY A 118 -6.96 -28.66 25.65
N LEU A 119 -7.37 -28.42 24.40
CA LEU A 119 -6.52 -28.47 23.22
C LEU A 119 -5.76 -27.14 23.06
N LEU A 120 -4.42 -27.21 23.10
CA LEU A 120 -3.52 -26.13 22.72
C LEU A 120 -3.52 -25.96 21.19
N ASP A 121 -4.21 -24.93 20.72
CA ASP A 121 -4.31 -24.59 19.30
C ASP A 121 -4.47 -23.07 19.16
N THR A 122 -3.35 -22.36 19.31
CA THR A 122 -3.35 -20.91 19.47
C THR A 122 -3.81 -20.22 18.18
N MET A 123 -4.46 -19.07 18.30
CA MET A 123 -5.01 -18.32 17.17
C MET A 123 -5.93 -19.18 16.27
N SER A 124 -6.69 -20.10 16.85
CA SER A 124 -7.66 -20.94 16.13
C SER A 124 -9.07 -20.40 16.22
N ARG A 125 -9.98 -21.00 15.46
CA ARG A 125 -11.42 -20.76 15.61
C ARG A 125 -11.89 -21.13 17.02
N GLY A 126 -11.43 -22.27 17.54
CA GLY A 126 -11.82 -22.76 18.86
C GLY A 126 -11.37 -21.85 20.00
N THR A 127 -10.17 -21.25 19.92
CA THR A 127 -9.73 -20.27 20.93
C THR A 127 -10.50 -18.96 20.84
N SER A 128 -10.86 -18.53 19.63
CA SER A 128 -11.72 -17.35 19.42
C SER A 128 -13.14 -17.55 19.98
N GLU A 129 -13.67 -18.78 19.92
CA GLU A 129 -14.96 -19.17 20.52
C GLU A 129 -14.90 -19.16 22.05
N CYS A 130 -13.81 -19.65 22.64
CA CYS A 130 -13.62 -19.57 24.08
C CYS A 130 -13.49 -18.10 24.53
N PHE A 131 -12.79 -17.26 23.78
CA PHE A 131 -12.66 -15.84 24.11
C PHE A 131 -14.01 -15.11 24.03
N PHE A 132 -14.85 -15.46 23.06
CA PHE A 132 -16.23 -14.96 22.97
C PHE A 132 -17.00 -15.24 24.28
N ASP A 133 -16.97 -16.49 24.77
CA ASP A 133 -17.65 -16.88 26.01
C ASP A 133 -17.07 -16.16 27.24
N VAL A 134 -15.73 -15.97 27.29
CA VAL A 134 -15.05 -15.21 28.34
C VAL A 134 -15.53 -13.76 28.41
N VAL A 135 -15.69 -13.10 27.26
CA VAL A 135 -16.17 -11.72 27.20
C VAL A 135 -17.61 -11.61 27.70
N GLU A 136 -18.49 -12.50 27.26
CA GLU A 136 -19.89 -12.48 27.71
C GLU A 136 -20.01 -12.82 29.20
N TRP A 137 -19.25 -13.80 29.67
CA TRP A 137 -19.19 -14.13 31.10
C TRP A 137 -18.73 -12.92 31.93
N ALA A 138 -17.68 -12.22 31.51
CA ALA A 138 -17.16 -11.05 32.21
C ALA A 138 -18.16 -9.89 32.23
N ALA A 139 -18.97 -9.73 31.18
CA ALA A 139 -20.03 -8.73 31.13
C ALA A 139 -21.18 -9.02 32.10
N GLU A 140 -21.42 -10.29 32.44
CA GLU A 140 -22.57 -10.74 33.23
C GLU A 140 -22.27 -10.88 34.73
N GLN A 141 -21.02 -10.65 35.16
CA GLN A 141 -20.66 -10.77 36.58
C GLN A 141 -21.31 -9.69 37.46
N PRO A 142 -21.59 -9.97 38.75
CA PRO A 142 -22.24 -9.01 39.65
C PRO A 142 -21.48 -7.68 39.82
N TRP A 143 -20.15 -7.73 39.76
CA TRP A 143 -19.26 -6.56 39.83
C TRP A 143 -19.10 -5.82 38.50
N SER A 144 -19.66 -6.33 37.40
CA SER A 144 -19.54 -5.78 36.06
C SER A 144 -20.63 -4.76 35.75
N SER A 145 -20.28 -3.68 35.06
CA SER A 145 -21.25 -2.72 34.50
C SER A 145 -21.95 -3.25 33.24
N GLY A 146 -21.55 -4.42 32.74
CA GLY A 146 -21.99 -4.96 31.45
C GLY A 146 -21.20 -4.41 30.26
N LYS A 147 -20.17 -3.58 30.49
CA LYS A 147 -19.30 -3.02 29.44
C LYS A 147 -17.89 -3.58 29.56
N VAL A 148 -17.46 -4.28 28.52
CA VAL A 148 -16.14 -4.92 28.42
C VAL A 148 -15.30 -4.19 27.37
N GLY A 149 -14.05 -3.88 27.71
CA GLY A 149 -13.03 -3.42 26.78
C GLY A 149 -11.91 -4.45 26.64
N LEU A 150 -11.31 -4.51 25.46
CA LEU A 150 -10.12 -5.32 25.22
C LEU A 150 -8.90 -4.41 25.07
N LEU A 151 -7.83 -4.73 25.79
CA LEU A 151 -6.59 -3.97 25.79
C LEU A 151 -5.42 -4.93 26.06
N GLY A 152 -4.41 -4.91 25.20
CA GLY A 152 -3.20 -5.71 25.33
C GLY A 152 -2.35 -5.63 24.08
N ILE A 153 -1.13 -6.15 24.16
CA ILE A 153 -0.12 -6.06 23.11
C ILE A 153 -0.02 -7.38 22.32
N SER A 154 0.47 -7.34 21.07
CA SER A 154 0.86 -8.52 20.27
C SER A 154 -0.23 -9.57 20.12
N TYR A 155 -0.10 -10.71 20.80
CA TYR A 155 -1.09 -11.79 20.76
C TYR A 155 -2.42 -11.34 21.37
N TYR A 156 -2.37 -10.61 22.49
CA TYR A 156 -3.55 -10.05 23.13
C TYR A 156 -4.21 -8.98 22.28
N ALA A 157 -3.48 -8.30 21.39
CA ALA A 157 -4.04 -7.40 20.38
C ALA A 157 -4.64 -8.18 19.19
N GLY A 158 -3.91 -9.17 18.68
CA GLY A 158 -4.33 -9.97 17.52
C GLY A 158 -5.61 -10.78 17.75
N THR A 159 -5.83 -11.24 18.99
CA THR A 159 -7.07 -11.92 19.38
C THR A 159 -8.27 -10.98 19.49
N GLN A 160 -8.07 -9.69 19.75
CA GLN A 160 -9.17 -8.72 19.82
C GLN A 160 -9.89 -8.59 18.48
N TRP A 161 -9.14 -8.50 17.39
CA TRP A 161 -9.70 -8.42 16.04
C TRP A 161 -10.68 -9.55 15.77
N ARG A 162 -10.28 -10.77 16.14
CA ARG A 162 -10.99 -12.01 15.86
C ARG A 162 -12.23 -12.15 16.72
N VAL A 163 -12.12 -11.89 18.02
CA VAL A 163 -13.28 -11.99 18.91
C VAL A 163 -14.27 -10.85 18.66
N ALA A 164 -13.78 -9.64 18.32
CA ALA A 164 -14.66 -8.50 18.01
C ALA A 164 -15.49 -8.73 16.75
N ALA A 165 -14.91 -9.36 15.71
CA ALA A 165 -15.66 -9.79 14.52
C ALA A 165 -16.77 -10.80 14.83
N ARG A 166 -16.74 -11.46 15.99
CA ARG A 166 -17.81 -12.38 16.44
C ARG A 166 -18.91 -11.69 17.25
N LYS A 167 -18.76 -10.39 17.55
CA LYS A 167 -19.78 -9.54 18.20
C LYS A 167 -20.30 -10.09 19.54
N PRO A 168 -19.44 -10.48 20.52
CA PRO A 168 -19.90 -10.91 21.84
C PRO A 168 -20.68 -9.82 22.56
N LYS A 169 -21.74 -10.22 23.26
CA LYS A 169 -22.52 -9.33 24.11
C LYS A 169 -21.64 -8.70 25.19
N GLY A 170 -21.83 -7.41 25.40
CA GLY A 170 -21.10 -6.63 26.41
C GLY A 170 -19.77 -6.06 25.93
N LEU A 171 -19.19 -6.54 24.82
CA LEU A 171 -18.03 -5.89 24.22
C LEU A 171 -18.37 -4.48 23.74
N ALA A 172 -17.68 -3.50 24.32
CA ALA A 172 -17.99 -2.08 24.16
C ALA A 172 -16.90 -1.31 23.41
N ALA A 173 -15.63 -1.73 23.48
CA ALA A 173 -14.53 -1.14 22.72
C ALA A 173 -13.30 -2.05 22.66
N ILE A 174 -12.42 -1.85 21.68
CA ILE A 174 -11.14 -2.56 21.57
C ILE A 174 -9.96 -1.61 21.32
N ILE A 175 -8.81 -1.93 21.91
CA ILE A 175 -7.52 -1.27 21.69
C ILE A 175 -6.48 -2.35 21.30
N PRO A 176 -6.44 -2.76 20.03
CA PRO A 176 -5.39 -3.63 19.53
C PRO A 176 -4.08 -2.84 19.42
N TRP A 177 -3.22 -3.00 20.42
CA TRP A 177 -1.91 -2.36 20.50
C TRP A 177 -0.84 -3.25 19.86
N GLU A 178 -0.26 -2.84 18.73
CA GLU A 178 0.70 -3.65 17.98
C GLU A 178 0.21 -5.10 17.77
N GLY A 179 -0.91 -5.26 17.06
CA GLY A 179 -1.57 -6.55 16.84
C GLY A 179 -1.67 -6.90 15.37
N MET A 180 -1.10 -8.06 15.00
CA MET A 180 -1.33 -8.64 13.66
C MET A 180 -2.82 -8.94 13.47
N SER A 181 -3.33 -8.79 12.26
CA SER A 181 -4.77 -8.95 12.00
C SER A 181 -5.07 -9.95 10.88
N ASP A 182 -4.11 -10.19 9.98
CA ASP A 182 -4.10 -11.29 9.02
C ASP A 182 -3.05 -12.33 9.44
N TYR A 183 -3.52 -13.47 9.96
CA TYR A 183 -2.66 -14.56 10.44
C TYR A 183 -1.68 -15.07 9.37
N TYR A 184 -2.08 -15.04 8.10
CA TYR A 184 -1.24 -15.49 6.99
C TYR A 184 -0.25 -14.39 6.60
N ARG A 185 -0.76 -13.22 6.18
CA ARG A 185 0.04 -12.18 5.50
C ARG A 185 0.94 -11.38 6.43
N ASP A 186 0.56 -11.22 7.69
CA ASP A 186 1.27 -10.36 8.64
C ASP A 186 2.27 -11.14 9.50
N ARG A 187 2.11 -12.47 9.58
CA ARG A 187 2.77 -13.29 10.61
C ARG A 187 3.49 -14.51 10.06
N CYS A 188 2.81 -15.32 9.25
CA CYS A 188 3.33 -16.64 8.86
C CYS A 188 3.97 -16.62 7.47
N ARG A 189 3.42 -15.87 6.52
CA ARG A 189 3.83 -15.89 5.12
C ARG A 189 3.85 -14.49 4.49
N HIS A 190 4.96 -13.78 4.64
CA HIS A 190 5.16 -12.47 4.01
C HIS A 190 5.32 -12.64 2.50
N GLY A 191 4.41 -12.05 1.72
CA GLY A 191 4.44 -12.20 0.26
C GLY A 191 4.30 -13.65 -0.24
N GLY A 192 3.82 -14.57 0.61
CA GLY A 192 3.78 -16.01 0.35
C GLY A 192 5.02 -16.81 0.78
N ILE A 193 6.05 -16.15 1.30
CA ILE A 193 7.31 -16.78 1.78
C ILE A 193 7.18 -17.10 3.26
N LEU A 194 7.50 -18.32 3.69
CA LEU A 194 7.40 -18.75 5.09
C LEU A 194 8.35 -17.95 6.00
N SER A 195 7.79 -17.26 7.00
CA SER A 195 8.52 -16.62 8.10
C SER A 195 8.35 -17.47 9.36
N ASN A 196 9.30 -18.37 9.62
CA ASN A 196 9.17 -19.37 10.70
C ASN A 196 10.10 -19.13 11.89
N SER A 197 11.21 -18.40 11.74
CA SER A 197 12.20 -18.29 12.84
C SER A 197 11.63 -17.62 14.09
N PHE A 198 10.83 -16.55 13.93
CA PHE A 198 10.16 -15.90 15.06
C PHE A 198 9.11 -16.83 15.67
N ILE A 199 8.33 -17.53 14.83
CA ILE A 199 7.29 -18.46 15.28
C ILE A 199 7.91 -19.58 16.11
N SER A 200 9.00 -20.19 15.64
CA SER A 200 9.73 -21.22 16.37
C SER A 200 10.33 -20.70 17.67
N PHE A 201 10.92 -19.50 17.66
CA PHE A 201 11.40 -18.85 18.88
C PHE A 201 10.26 -18.64 19.89
N TRP A 202 9.17 -18.01 19.47
CA TRP A 202 8.03 -17.63 20.29
C TRP A 202 7.28 -18.85 20.81
N TRP A 203 6.99 -19.83 19.95
CA TRP A 203 6.27 -21.05 20.29
C TRP A 203 7.00 -21.83 21.36
N ASN A 204 8.27 -22.15 21.11
CA ASN A 204 9.07 -22.98 22.02
C ASN A 204 9.39 -22.23 23.31
N ARG A 205 9.64 -20.91 23.26
CA ARG A 205 10.02 -20.15 24.44
C ARG A 205 8.86 -19.63 25.26
N GLN A 206 7.68 -19.36 24.71
CA GLN A 206 6.59 -18.72 25.45
C GLN A 206 5.35 -19.59 25.57
N VAL A 207 4.97 -20.31 24.51
CA VAL A 207 3.69 -21.04 24.45
C VAL A 207 3.82 -22.48 24.94
N LEU A 208 4.70 -23.27 24.31
CA LEU A 208 4.82 -24.71 24.55
C LEU A 208 5.21 -25.03 26.00
N VAL A 209 6.10 -24.21 26.57
CA VAL A 209 6.54 -24.29 27.97
C VAL A 209 5.41 -24.01 28.97
N ASN A 210 4.32 -23.37 28.53
CA ASN A 210 3.14 -23.10 29.33
C ASN A 210 1.99 -24.08 29.06
N GLN A 211 2.21 -25.15 28.28
CA GLN A 211 1.16 -26.13 27.98
C GLN A 211 0.56 -26.72 29.28
N TYR A 212 -0.76 -26.82 29.34
CA TYR A 212 -1.48 -27.44 30.46
C TYR A 212 -1.07 -28.91 30.62
N GLY A 213 -0.82 -29.34 31.85
CA GLY A 213 -0.40 -30.69 32.20
C GLY A 213 1.07 -30.98 31.93
N LYS A 214 1.87 -29.99 31.51
CA LYS A 214 3.31 -30.20 31.34
C LYS A 214 4.00 -30.36 32.69
N ALA A 215 4.82 -31.39 32.84
CA ALA A 215 5.55 -31.65 34.08
C ALA A 215 6.62 -30.61 34.37
N GLY A 216 6.74 -30.22 35.64
CA GLY A 216 7.83 -29.40 36.16
C GLY A 216 7.92 -27.99 35.59
N ARG A 217 6.81 -27.39 35.12
CA ARG A 217 6.77 -26.01 34.62
C ARG A 217 7.37 -25.02 35.61
N SER A 218 7.10 -25.19 36.90
CA SER A 218 7.61 -24.33 37.98
C SER A 218 9.13 -24.37 38.13
N LYS A 219 9.75 -25.47 37.67
CA LYS A 219 11.19 -25.72 37.75
C LYS A 219 11.92 -25.50 36.42
N LEU A 220 11.20 -25.16 35.35
CA LEU A 220 11.80 -24.93 34.04
C LEU A 220 12.78 -23.75 34.12
N GLN A 221 14.06 -24.08 33.92
CA GLN A 221 15.13 -23.15 33.61
C GLN A 221 15.48 -23.36 32.14
N PHE A 222 15.46 -22.31 31.31
CA PHE A 222 15.56 -22.45 29.84
C PHE A 222 16.32 -21.25 29.22
N PRO A 223 17.06 -21.46 28.12
CA PRO A 223 18.48 -21.86 28.07
C PRO A 223 19.46 -20.75 28.53
N LEU A 224 20.77 -21.06 28.54
CA LEU A 224 21.93 -20.32 29.12
C LEU A 224 22.03 -18.78 28.94
N ASP A 225 21.30 -18.17 28.00
CA ASP A 225 21.50 -16.76 27.59
C ASP A 225 20.23 -15.89 27.62
N GLY A 226 19.12 -16.35 28.24
CA GLY A 226 17.85 -15.61 28.39
C GLY A 226 17.37 -15.51 29.85
N PRO A 227 16.43 -14.58 30.19
CA PRO A 227 16.03 -14.37 31.58
C PRO A 227 15.41 -15.64 32.17
N GLY A 228 15.87 -15.98 33.39
CA GLY A 228 15.68 -17.26 34.07
C GLY A 228 14.25 -17.60 34.50
N ALA A 229 14.10 -18.39 35.57
CA ALA A 229 12.83 -18.92 36.06
C ALA A 229 11.70 -17.87 36.00
N ARG A 230 10.72 -18.09 35.11
CA ARG A 230 9.72 -17.08 34.76
C ARG A 230 8.62 -16.90 35.82
N GLY A 231 8.63 -17.70 36.88
CA GLY A 231 7.62 -17.64 37.95
C GLY A 231 6.29 -18.31 37.60
N GLN A 232 6.27 -19.16 36.57
CA GLN A 232 5.09 -19.96 36.21
C GLN A 232 4.85 -21.11 37.20
N GLU A 233 3.60 -21.51 37.37
CA GLU A 233 3.20 -22.57 38.32
C GLU A 233 3.03 -23.92 37.62
N ASP A 234 3.21 -25.01 38.35
CA ASP A 234 2.83 -26.34 37.87
C ASP A 234 1.31 -26.43 37.67
N THR A 235 0.88 -27.34 36.80
CA THR A 235 -0.56 -27.55 36.59
C THR A 235 -1.13 -28.13 37.86
N ILE A 236 -2.08 -27.42 38.49
CA ILE A 236 -2.56 -27.81 39.82
C ILE A 236 -3.16 -29.21 39.75
N GLU A 237 -3.96 -29.51 38.71
CA GLU A 237 -4.60 -30.80 38.44
C GLU A 237 -3.63 -31.94 38.07
N GLY A 238 -2.34 -31.66 37.97
CA GLY A 238 -1.27 -32.63 37.78
C GLY A 238 -0.85 -32.82 36.32
N ASP A 239 0.18 -33.65 36.17
CA ASP A 239 0.88 -33.83 34.89
C ASP A 239 0.16 -34.83 33.97
N LEU A 240 0.22 -34.56 32.67
CA LEU A 240 -0.19 -35.43 31.59
C LEU A 240 1.01 -36.21 31.05
N SER A 241 0.75 -37.38 30.45
CA SER A 241 1.80 -38.12 29.73
C SER A 241 2.24 -37.34 28.48
N GLU A 242 3.47 -37.59 28.01
CA GLU A 242 3.97 -36.96 26.78
C GLU A 242 3.09 -37.25 25.55
N ASP A 243 2.49 -38.45 25.47
CA ASP A 243 1.57 -38.80 24.39
C ASP A 243 0.24 -38.04 24.48
N ALA A 244 -0.25 -37.78 25.69
CA ALA A 244 -1.41 -36.93 25.91
C ALA A 244 -1.10 -35.46 25.57
N LEU A 245 0.06 -34.95 25.96
CA LEU A 245 0.52 -33.60 25.60
C LEU A 245 0.62 -33.41 24.08
N LYS A 246 1.16 -34.40 23.36
CA LYS A 246 1.22 -34.37 21.89
C LYS A 246 -0.17 -34.39 21.25
N ARG A 247 -1.08 -35.26 21.72
CA ARG A 247 -2.48 -35.31 21.22
C ARG A 247 -3.25 -34.03 21.51
N ASN A 248 -2.95 -33.36 22.61
CA ASN A 248 -3.56 -32.10 23.04
C ASN A 248 -2.87 -30.85 22.47
N ARG A 249 -2.11 -30.99 21.38
CA ARG A 249 -1.40 -29.88 20.73
C ARG A 249 -1.64 -29.85 19.23
N ARG A 250 -1.71 -28.64 18.68
CA ARG A 250 -1.44 -28.33 17.27
C ARG A 250 -0.19 -27.47 17.21
N ASP A 251 0.85 -28.00 16.57
CA ASP A 251 2.17 -27.39 16.62
C ASP A 251 2.34 -26.39 15.49
N GLN A 252 2.32 -25.10 15.83
CA GLN A 252 2.42 -24.06 14.81
C GLN A 252 3.75 -24.06 14.05
N THR A 253 4.81 -24.66 14.59
CA THR A 253 6.08 -24.76 13.86
C THR A 253 5.98 -25.77 12.72
N GLU A 254 5.22 -26.85 12.92
CA GLU A 254 4.96 -27.88 11.93
C GLU A 254 3.82 -27.46 10.99
N ASP A 255 2.70 -26.97 11.53
CA ASP A 255 1.50 -26.65 10.77
C ASP A 255 1.74 -25.52 9.75
N ASN A 256 2.50 -24.48 10.12
CA ASN A 256 2.80 -23.38 9.18
C ASN A 256 3.75 -23.80 8.06
N GLU A 257 4.60 -24.80 8.27
CA GLU A 257 5.49 -25.33 7.23
C GLU A 257 4.74 -26.29 6.30
N ALA A 258 3.85 -27.12 6.87
CA ALA A 258 3.01 -28.07 6.14
C ALA A 258 1.95 -27.40 5.25
N ASN A 259 1.42 -26.24 5.66
CA ASN A 259 0.40 -25.51 4.93
C ASN A 259 1.02 -24.30 4.21
N ARG A 260 0.72 -24.14 2.93
CA ARG A 260 1.31 -23.13 2.02
C ARG A 260 0.35 -22.06 1.55
N PHE A 261 -0.94 -22.34 1.45
CA PHE A 261 -1.90 -21.47 0.75
C PHE A 261 -3.07 -21.07 1.66
N LEU A 262 -3.62 -19.88 1.44
CA LEU A 262 -4.65 -19.32 2.31
C LEU A 262 -5.97 -20.11 2.31
N ASP A 263 -6.27 -20.81 1.22
CA ASP A 263 -7.45 -21.65 1.02
C ASP A 263 -7.36 -23.04 1.67
N GLU A 264 -6.20 -23.42 2.21
CA GLU A 264 -6.07 -24.65 2.99
C GLU A 264 -6.79 -24.52 4.34
N GLU A 265 -7.34 -25.63 4.85
CA GLU A 265 -8.17 -25.65 6.06
C GLU A 265 -7.49 -24.95 7.24
N TYR A 266 -6.19 -25.20 7.44
CA TYR A 266 -5.43 -24.62 8.55
C TYR A 266 -5.42 -23.08 8.55
N TYR A 267 -5.22 -22.44 7.39
CA TYR A 267 -5.19 -20.99 7.30
C TYR A 267 -6.58 -20.39 7.15
N SER A 268 -7.42 -20.97 6.29
CA SER A 268 -8.80 -20.51 6.07
C SER A 268 -9.62 -20.53 7.36
N SER A 269 -9.43 -21.51 8.25
CA SER A 269 -10.10 -21.56 9.56
C SER A 269 -9.74 -20.41 10.50
N LYS A 270 -8.69 -19.65 10.18
CA LYS A 270 -8.20 -18.51 10.98
C LYS A 270 -8.61 -17.15 10.40
N THR A 271 -9.24 -17.15 9.24
CA THR A 271 -9.74 -15.93 8.58
C THR A 271 -11.06 -15.48 9.19
N PHE A 272 -11.32 -14.18 9.12
CA PHE A 272 -12.56 -13.52 9.55
C PHE A 272 -12.78 -12.27 8.70
N ASP A 273 -14.00 -11.74 8.66
CA ASP A 273 -14.27 -10.47 8.00
C ASP A 273 -14.02 -9.29 8.96
N PHE A 274 -13.24 -8.33 8.51
CA PHE A 274 -13.00 -7.10 9.25
C PHE A 274 -14.28 -6.25 9.36
N ASN A 275 -15.17 -6.32 8.36
CA ASN A 275 -16.41 -5.55 8.37
C ASN A 275 -17.32 -5.89 9.57
N ASP A 276 -17.16 -7.07 10.15
CA ASP A 276 -17.91 -7.50 11.33
C ASP A 276 -17.42 -6.84 12.64
N ILE A 277 -16.28 -6.15 12.63
CA ILE A 277 -15.79 -5.40 13.78
C ILE A 277 -16.50 -4.06 13.83
N GLU A 278 -17.61 -3.99 14.57
CA GLU A 278 -18.48 -2.81 14.64
C GLU A 278 -18.24 -1.94 15.88
N VAL A 279 -17.66 -2.51 16.93
CA VAL A 279 -17.37 -1.79 18.19
C VAL A 279 -16.35 -0.68 17.98
N PRO A 280 -16.40 0.41 18.79
CA PRO A 280 -15.36 1.42 18.82
C PRO A 280 -13.95 0.83 18.88
N LEU A 281 -13.05 1.37 18.06
CA LEU A 281 -11.71 0.82 17.81
C LEU A 281 -10.63 1.89 17.90
N LEU A 282 -9.59 1.65 18.71
CA LEU A 282 -8.34 2.40 18.67
C LEU A 282 -7.19 1.45 18.27
N SER A 283 -6.84 1.44 16.99
CA SER A 283 -5.70 0.67 16.48
C SER A 283 -4.40 1.44 16.70
N VAL A 284 -3.45 0.85 17.43
CA VAL A 284 -2.14 1.48 17.68
C VAL A 284 -1.05 0.73 16.91
N ALA A 285 -0.52 1.36 15.88
CA ALA A 285 0.52 0.85 15.00
C ALA A 285 1.88 1.45 15.38
N ASN A 286 2.96 0.67 15.29
CA ASN A 286 4.32 1.15 15.56
C ASN A 286 5.14 1.12 14.27
N TRP A 287 5.80 2.25 13.94
CA TRP A 287 6.66 2.34 12.77
C TRP A 287 7.86 1.39 12.79
N GLY A 288 8.25 0.91 13.98
CA GLY A 288 9.28 -0.11 14.18
C GLY A 288 8.82 -1.55 13.95
N GLY A 289 7.51 -1.79 13.94
CA GLY A 289 6.90 -3.13 13.84
C GLY A 289 6.89 -3.71 12.42
N ILE A 290 7.95 -3.47 11.63
CA ILE A 290 8.01 -3.67 10.16
C ILE A 290 8.06 -5.14 9.71
N LEU A 291 7.90 -6.10 10.62
CA LEU A 291 8.02 -7.55 10.38
C LEU A 291 6.89 -8.40 10.97
N LEU A 292 5.96 -7.78 11.70
CA LEU A 292 4.86 -8.52 12.31
C LEU A 292 3.57 -7.70 12.43
N HIS A 293 3.59 -6.59 13.18
CA HIS A 293 2.35 -5.95 13.63
C HIS A 293 1.90 -4.74 12.81
N LEU A 294 2.84 -3.98 12.24
CA LEU A 294 2.55 -2.70 11.58
C LEU A 294 1.48 -2.82 10.50
N ARG A 295 1.63 -3.80 9.60
CA ARG A 295 0.66 -4.05 8.53
C ARG A 295 -0.72 -4.41 9.09
N GLY A 296 -0.77 -5.29 10.09
CA GLY A 296 -2.01 -5.78 10.68
C GLY A 296 -2.83 -4.68 11.35
N ASN A 297 -2.20 -3.77 12.09
CA ASN A 297 -2.89 -2.62 12.68
C ASN A 297 -3.47 -1.67 11.64
N VAL A 298 -2.72 -1.42 10.57
CA VAL A 298 -3.14 -0.53 9.48
C VAL A 298 -4.30 -1.14 8.70
N GLU A 299 -4.19 -2.39 8.28
CA GLU A 299 -5.26 -3.06 7.52
C GLU A 299 -6.50 -3.34 8.39
N GLY A 300 -6.31 -3.72 9.66
CA GLY A 300 -7.39 -3.89 10.62
C GLY A 300 -8.22 -2.62 10.79
N TYR A 301 -7.55 -1.46 10.93
CA TYR A 301 -8.23 -0.17 10.94
C TYR A 301 -8.97 0.12 9.62
N ARG A 302 -8.31 -0.06 8.47
CA ARG A 302 -8.89 0.30 7.16
C ARG A 302 -10.19 -0.45 6.92
N TRP A 303 -10.22 -1.75 7.22
CA TRP A 303 -11.32 -2.64 6.88
C TRP A 303 -12.31 -2.92 8.01
N ALA A 304 -12.03 -2.50 9.25
CA ALA A 304 -13.01 -2.61 10.33
C ALA A 304 -14.31 -1.88 9.98
N GLY A 305 -15.45 -2.52 10.22
CA GLY A 305 -16.79 -1.94 9.98
C GLY A 305 -17.19 -0.81 10.92
N SER A 306 -16.45 -0.65 12.02
CA SER A 306 -16.65 0.33 13.07
C SER A 306 -16.76 1.75 12.53
N LYS A 307 -17.79 2.47 13.01
CA LYS A 307 -18.01 3.87 12.67
C LYS A 307 -17.17 4.83 13.51
N LEU A 308 -16.67 4.36 14.65
CA LEU A 308 -15.82 5.11 15.59
C LEU A 308 -14.48 4.40 15.69
N LYS A 309 -13.66 4.59 14.65
CA LYS A 309 -12.35 3.96 14.55
C LYS A 309 -11.23 4.99 14.43
N TYR A 310 -10.14 4.72 15.12
CA TYR A 310 -8.98 5.58 15.23
C TYR A 310 -7.70 4.79 14.96
N LEU A 311 -6.76 5.39 14.24
CA LEU A 311 -5.44 4.84 13.95
C LEU A 311 -4.37 5.75 14.54
N ARG A 312 -3.57 5.23 15.45
CA ARG A 312 -2.48 5.97 16.07
C ARG A 312 -1.16 5.31 15.73
N PHE A 313 -0.23 6.08 15.17
CA PHE A 313 1.13 5.63 14.92
C PHE A 313 2.07 6.10 16.01
N ILE A 314 2.85 5.19 16.55
CA ILE A 314 3.87 5.42 17.59
C ILE A 314 5.26 4.98 17.10
N THR A 315 6.26 5.24 17.94
CA THR A 315 7.64 4.73 17.82
C THR A 315 8.06 4.17 19.18
N GLY A 316 9.17 3.44 19.18
CA GLY A 316 9.75 2.84 20.40
C GLY A 316 9.74 1.32 20.33
N ARG A 317 10.25 0.68 21.39
CA ARG A 317 10.19 -0.77 21.52
C ARG A 317 8.75 -1.25 21.56
N HIS A 318 8.54 -2.53 21.30
CA HIS A 318 7.20 -3.14 21.26
C HIS A 318 6.40 -3.04 22.57
N ASP A 319 7.10 -3.02 23.71
CA ASP A 319 6.52 -3.19 25.03
C ASP A 319 6.38 -1.88 25.83
N LEU A 320 7.41 -1.03 25.83
CA LEU A 320 7.47 0.15 26.70
C LEU A 320 6.42 1.24 26.40
N PRO A 321 6.15 1.61 25.12
CA PRO A 321 5.21 2.68 24.80
C PRO A 321 3.79 2.43 25.33
N PHE A 322 3.39 1.17 25.46
CA PHE A 322 2.11 0.79 26.06
C PHE A 322 1.94 1.30 27.50
N TYR A 323 3.05 1.48 28.23
CA TYR A 323 3.08 1.94 29.62
C TYR A 323 3.53 3.40 29.77
N TYR A 324 3.81 4.12 28.69
CA TYR A 324 4.14 5.56 28.78
C TYR A 324 2.91 6.34 29.25
N GLU A 325 3.14 7.31 30.14
CA GLU A 325 2.06 8.08 30.76
C GLU A 325 1.14 8.73 29.71
N GLU A 326 1.73 9.35 28.68
CA GLU A 326 0.99 9.96 27.58
C GLU A 326 0.13 8.97 26.80
N GLU A 327 0.57 7.72 26.65
CA GLU A 327 -0.10 6.68 25.90
C GLU A 327 -1.19 5.99 26.73
N VAL A 328 -0.93 5.75 28.01
CA VAL A 328 -1.93 5.25 28.97
C VAL A 328 -3.06 6.25 29.15
N ASN A 329 -2.77 7.56 29.14
CA ASN A 329 -3.80 8.60 29.17
C ASN A 329 -4.73 8.52 27.95
N ILE A 330 -4.19 8.26 26.75
CA ILE A 330 -4.99 8.04 25.55
C ILE A 330 -5.83 6.76 25.66
N GLN A 331 -5.23 5.64 26.10
CA GLN A 331 -5.95 4.37 26.30
C GLN A 331 -7.13 4.57 27.26
N LYS A 332 -6.88 5.21 28.41
CA LYS A 332 -7.89 5.45 29.44
C LYS A 332 -8.96 6.42 28.97
N SER A 333 -8.61 7.51 28.29
CA SER A 333 -9.59 8.45 27.74
C SER A 333 -10.55 7.76 26.77
N PHE A 334 -10.01 6.97 25.84
CA PHE A 334 -10.81 6.18 24.91
C PHE A 334 -11.71 5.16 25.62
N LEU A 335 -11.17 4.40 26.58
CA LEU A 335 -11.96 3.41 27.34
C LEU A 335 -13.03 4.07 28.21
N ASP A 336 -12.73 5.17 28.88
CA ASP A 336 -13.69 5.91 29.72
C ASP A 336 -14.88 6.40 28.88
N ALA A 337 -14.64 6.85 27.65
CA ALA A 337 -15.70 7.29 26.75
C ALA A 337 -16.73 6.18 26.45
N PHE A 338 -16.26 4.97 26.14
CA PHE A 338 -17.14 3.89 25.68
C PHE A 338 -17.62 2.93 26.79
N LEU A 339 -16.86 2.81 27.87
CA LEU A 339 -17.16 1.88 28.95
C LEU A 339 -17.82 2.58 30.15
N ARG A 340 -17.60 3.89 30.32
CA ARG A 340 -18.14 4.67 31.45
C ARG A 340 -19.01 5.86 31.01
N GLY A 341 -19.01 6.21 29.73
CA GLY A 341 -19.73 7.38 29.23
C GLY A 341 -19.08 8.71 29.62
N VAL A 342 -17.81 8.71 30.01
CA VAL A 342 -17.05 9.92 30.36
C VAL A 342 -16.13 10.26 29.20
N ASP A 343 -16.55 11.23 28.38
CA ASP A 343 -15.91 11.51 27.09
C ASP A 343 -15.54 13.00 26.92
N PRO A 344 -14.54 13.51 27.67
CA PRO A 344 -14.14 14.91 27.57
C PRO A 344 -13.48 15.24 26.22
N ASP A 345 -12.83 14.27 25.58
CA ASP A 345 -12.12 14.47 24.31
C ASP A 345 -13.06 14.32 23.10
N GLY A 346 -14.19 13.64 23.26
CA GLY A 346 -15.21 13.49 22.22
C GLY A 346 -15.00 12.28 21.29
N TRP A 347 -14.46 11.18 21.80
CA TRP A 347 -14.32 9.91 21.07
C TRP A 347 -15.65 9.34 20.57
N SER A 348 -16.71 9.51 21.35
CA SER A 348 -18.05 9.00 21.01
C SER A 348 -18.80 9.89 20.02
N ILE A 349 -18.26 11.06 19.68
CA ILE A 349 -18.88 12.06 18.82
C ILE A 349 -18.27 11.95 17.41
N PRO A 350 -19.03 11.47 16.40
CA PRO A 350 -18.50 11.32 15.04
C PRO A 350 -17.91 12.63 14.49
N GLY A 351 -16.68 12.56 13.99
CA GLY A 351 -15.97 13.70 13.40
C GLY A 351 -15.40 14.71 14.40
N LYS A 352 -15.59 14.55 15.71
CA LYS A 352 -15.03 15.46 16.72
C LYS A 352 -13.53 15.34 16.85
N LEU A 353 -13.01 14.11 16.84
CA LEU A 353 -11.59 13.80 16.85
C LEU A 353 -11.13 13.35 15.46
N PRO A 354 -9.92 13.75 15.03
CA PRO A 354 -9.33 13.23 13.80
C PRO A 354 -9.08 11.72 13.94
N PRO A 355 -9.48 10.91 12.94
CA PRO A 355 -9.41 9.46 13.03
C PRO A 355 -7.98 8.91 12.90
N VAL A 356 -6.99 9.73 12.56
CA VAL A 356 -5.61 9.28 12.37
C VAL A 356 -4.64 10.23 13.08
N THR A 357 -3.68 9.69 13.83
CA THR A 357 -2.56 10.42 14.42
C THR A 357 -1.25 9.80 14.01
N LEU A 358 -0.36 10.57 13.42
CA LEU A 358 0.95 10.17 12.91
C LEU A 358 2.07 10.63 13.86
N THR A 359 3.08 9.79 14.03
CA THR A 359 4.41 10.20 14.51
C THR A 359 5.30 10.42 13.31
N LEU A 360 5.80 11.65 13.11
CA LEU A 360 6.64 12.02 11.98
C LEU A 360 8.12 11.78 12.32
N ARG A 361 8.73 10.76 11.72
CA ARG A 361 10.15 10.43 11.87
C ARG A 361 11.01 11.44 11.11
N LYS A 362 11.21 12.60 11.74
CA LYS A 362 12.02 13.73 11.26
C LYS A 362 13.33 13.83 12.04
N GLY A 363 14.45 13.92 11.33
CA GLY A 363 15.79 13.95 11.91
C GLY A 363 16.31 12.56 12.33
N ASN A 364 17.54 12.54 12.84
CA ASN A 364 18.21 11.34 13.32
C ASN A 364 18.45 11.43 14.83
N VAL A 365 17.51 10.87 15.60
CA VAL A 365 17.55 10.86 17.08
C VAL A 365 18.17 9.57 17.64
N GLY A 366 18.69 8.70 16.76
CA GLY A 366 19.09 7.34 17.09
C GLY A 366 17.92 6.37 17.19
N TYR A 367 18.20 5.17 17.72
CA TYR A 367 17.21 4.13 18.00
C TYR A 367 17.39 3.64 19.44
N ASN A 368 16.35 3.02 20.00
CA ASN A 368 16.24 2.59 21.39
C ASN A 368 16.48 3.73 22.39
N ASN A 369 16.01 4.93 22.06
CA ASN A 369 16.14 6.12 22.91
C ASN A 369 14.79 6.80 23.07
N ALA A 370 13.99 6.30 24.01
CA ALA A 370 12.63 6.78 24.27
C ALA A 370 12.57 8.30 24.53
N VAL A 371 13.58 8.86 25.21
CA VAL A 371 13.63 10.31 25.50
C VAL A 371 13.82 11.11 24.22
N ALA A 372 14.75 10.70 23.35
CA ALA A 372 15.02 11.41 22.12
C ALA A 372 13.89 11.24 21.09
N GLU A 373 13.26 10.07 21.03
CA GLU A 373 12.12 9.80 20.14
C GLU A 373 10.88 10.64 20.44
N LYS A 374 10.72 11.16 21.67
CA LYS A 374 9.65 12.13 22.00
C LYS A 374 9.76 13.43 21.21
N SER A 375 10.93 13.74 20.66
CA SER A 375 11.10 14.92 19.80
C SER A 375 10.46 14.77 18.41
N PHE A 376 10.04 13.56 18.01
CA PHE A 376 9.34 13.38 16.74
C PHE A 376 8.00 14.12 16.73
N PRO A 377 7.77 15.01 15.75
CA PRO A 377 6.52 15.75 15.66
C PRO A 377 5.32 14.81 15.50
N LYS A 378 4.17 15.20 16.08
CA LYS A 378 2.89 14.52 15.87
C LYS A 378 2.04 15.32 14.89
N ARG A 379 1.28 14.63 14.02
CA ARG A 379 0.31 15.25 13.11
C ARG A 379 -0.97 14.45 13.06
N THR A 380 -2.11 15.12 13.03
CA THR A 380 -3.42 14.47 12.87
C THR A 380 -3.88 14.49 11.40
N GLU A 381 -4.63 13.47 10.99
CA GLU A 381 -5.19 13.32 9.64
C GLU A 381 -6.66 12.93 9.67
N LEU A 382 -7.40 13.33 8.63
CA LEU A 382 -8.83 13.05 8.48
C LEU A 382 -9.13 11.67 7.89
N ALA A 383 -8.13 11.01 7.29
CA ALA A 383 -8.29 9.68 6.72
C ALA A 383 -6.94 8.97 6.54
N TRP A 384 -7.01 7.64 6.46
CA TRP A 384 -5.92 6.77 6.01
C TRP A 384 -6.43 5.80 4.94
N PRO A 385 -5.76 5.65 3.78
CA PRO A 385 -4.60 6.43 3.32
C PRO A 385 -4.90 7.94 3.23
N ILE A 386 -3.87 8.77 3.29
CA ILE A 386 -4.03 10.23 3.29
C ILE A 386 -4.54 10.66 1.90
N PRO A 387 -5.71 11.33 1.78
CA PRO A 387 -6.33 11.60 0.47
C PRO A 387 -5.49 12.48 -0.45
N ARG A 388 -4.65 13.34 0.12
CA ARG A 388 -3.74 14.24 -0.60
C ARG A 388 -2.35 13.65 -0.86
N THR A 389 -2.16 12.34 -0.68
CA THR A 389 -0.89 11.68 -1.01
C THR A 389 -0.65 11.71 -2.51
N GLU A 390 0.48 12.27 -2.91
CA GLU A 390 0.95 12.24 -4.30
C GLU A 390 1.89 11.04 -4.51
N TYR A 391 1.35 9.95 -5.06
CA TYR A 391 2.15 8.76 -5.38
C TYR A 391 3.12 9.07 -6.53
N THR A 392 4.37 9.36 -6.15
CA THR A 392 5.44 9.72 -7.08
C THR A 392 6.26 8.50 -7.47
N LYS A 393 6.41 8.27 -8.78
CA LYS A 393 7.24 7.17 -9.30
C LYS A 393 8.72 7.50 -9.19
N TYR A 394 9.47 6.55 -8.63
CA TYR A 394 10.94 6.55 -8.64
C TYR A 394 11.41 5.37 -9.49
N PHE A 395 12.04 5.66 -10.62
CA PHE A 395 12.53 4.63 -11.54
C PHE A 395 13.90 4.11 -11.12
N LEU A 396 14.04 2.79 -11.09
CA LEU A 396 15.31 2.10 -10.95
C LEU A 396 16.11 2.24 -12.25
N THR A 397 17.35 2.72 -12.16
CA THR A 397 18.22 2.89 -13.31
C THR A 397 19.33 1.83 -13.34
N PRO A 398 19.93 1.56 -14.51
CA PRO A 398 21.07 0.65 -14.60
C PRO A 398 22.31 1.10 -13.84
N GLU A 399 22.42 2.39 -13.54
CA GLU A 399 23.49 3.01 -12.76
C GLU A 399 23.23 2.87 -11.25
N GLN A 400 22.26 2.03 -10.85
CA GLN A 400 21.90 1.77 -9.46
C GLN A 400 21.40 3.02 -8.74
N THR A 401 20.62 3.85 -9.44
CA THR A 401 19.98 5.05 -8.88
C THR A 401 18.45 4.97 -8.91
N LEU A 402 17.81 5.79 -8.07
CA LEU A 402 16.37 6.05 -8.08
C LEU A 402 16.11 7.46 -8.63
N HIS A 403 15.45 7.56 -9.78
CA HIS A 403 15.13 8.83 -10.42
C HIS A 403 13.64 9.16 -10.30
N PRO A 404 13.27 10.31 -9.69
CA PRO A 404 11.87 10.75 -9.68
C PRO A 404 11.45 11.25 -11.06
N GLY A 405 10.16 11.13 -11.38
CA GLY A 405 9.57 11.71 -12.59
C GLY A 405 9.08 10.67 -13.57
N ASN A 406 8.97 11.03 -14.86
CA ASN A 406 8.31 10.23 -15.91
C ASN A 406 9.25 9.59 -16.95
N ALA A 407 10.56 9.84 -16.89
CA ALA A 407 11.47 9.43 -17.96
C ALA A 407 12.90 9.12 -17.47
N TYR A 408 13.26 7.84 -17.45
CA TYR A 408 14.65 7.42 -17.66
C TYR A 408 14.76 6.91 -19.10
N SER A 409 15.54 7.59 -19.96
CA SER A 409 15.53 7.41 -21.42
C SER A 409 16.57 6.41 -21.95
N SER A 410 17.05 5.47 -21.13
CA SER A 410 17.92 4.41 -21.64
C SER A 410 17.13 3.47 -22.55
N THR A 411 17.48 3.45 -23.83
CA THR A 411 16.96 2.52 -24.85
C THR A 411 17.61 1.13 -24.77
N SER A 412 18.63 0.95 -23.92
CA SER A 412 19.29 -0.33 -23.70
C SER A 412 18.72 -1.05 -22.48
N GLU A 413 18.21 -2.27 -22.69
CA GLU A 413 17.87 -3.18 -21.58
C GLU A 413 19.18 -3.56 -20.88
N LYS A 414 19.35 -3.06 -19.65
CA LYS A 414 20.46 -3.44 -18.78
C LYS A 414 19.93 -4.33 -17.65
N LYS A 415 20.82 -5.20 -17.22
CA LYS A 415 20.51 -6.33 -16.36
C LYS A 415 21.40 -6.26 -15.15
N VAL A 416 20.77 -6.13 -13.98
CA VAL A 416 21.49 -6.06 -12.71
C VAL A 416 21.28 -7.38 -11.99
N SER A 417 22.33 -7.93 -11.39
CA SER A 417 22.40 -9.35 -11.08
C SER A 417 22.99 -9.64 -9.70
N TYR A 418 22.33 -10.49 -8.90
CA TYR A 418 22.76 -10.88 -7.55
C TYR A 418 22.46 -12.36 -7.26
N GLU A 419 23.26 -13.07 -6.48
CA GLU A 419 23.03 -14.51 -6.26
C GLU A 419 21.70 -14.79 -5.53
N ALA A 420 21.06 -15.93 -5.82
CA ALA A 420 19.86 -16.37 -5.11
C ALA A 420 20.19 -16.89 -3.70
N LEU A 421 19.18 -17.06 -2.85
CA LEU A 421 19.30 -17.65 -1.51
C LEU A 421 20.32 -16.95 -0.59
N GLY A 422 20.26 -15.62 -0.57
CA GLY A 422 20.99 -14.81 0.41
C GLY A 422 20.56 -15.12 1.85
N SER A 423 21.47 -14.87 2.78
CA SER A 423 21.20 -14.92 4.22
C SER A 423 21.78 -13.68 4.91
N LEU A 424 21.46 -13.46 6.18
CA LEU A 424 22.05 -12.35 6.94
C LEU A 424 23.58 -12.40 6.98
N ALA A 425 24.17 -13.61 7.02
CA ALA A 425 25.62 -13.78 7.04
C ALA A 425 26.26 -13.56 5.66
N LYS A 426 25.48 -13.76 4.59
CA LYS A 426 25.92 -13.61 3.21
C LYS A 426 24.80 -12.98 2.37
N PRO A 427 24.53 -11.68 2.54
CA PRO A 427 23.45 -11.03 1.81
C PRO A 427 23.86 -10.85 0.35
N TYR A 428 22.96 -11.21 -0.56
CA TYR A 428 23.11 -10.95 -1.98
C TYR A 428 22.06 -9.96 -2.41
N SER A 429 22.48 -8.72 -2.58
CA SER A 429 21.58 -7.62 -2.86
C SER A 429 22.15 -6.64 -3.86
N VAL A 430 21.25 -5.82 -4.41
CA VAL A 430 21.53 -4.68 -5.26
C VAL A 430 20.78 -3.48 -4.70
N HIS A 431 21.42 -2.32 -4.72
CA HIS A 431 20.88 -1.11 -4.12
C HIS A 431 20.61 -0.07 -5.20
N PHE A 432 19.49 0.63 -5.11
CA PHE A 432 19.17 1.77 -5.95
C PHE A 432 19.04 2.99 -5.07
N LYS A 433 19.91 3.98 -5.22
CA LYS A 433 19.95 5.16 -4.34
C LYS A 433 19.41 6.41 -5.04
N SER A 434 18.57 7.18 -4.36
CA SER A 434 18.09 8.45 -4.89
C SER A 434 19.19 9.49 -4.99
N HIS A 435 18.99 10.48 -5.85
CA HIS A 435 19.69 11.76 -5.72
C HIS A 435 19.36 12.40 -4.37
N PRO A 436 20.25 13.24 -3.81
CA PRO A 436 19.94 13.99 -2.60
C PRO A 436 18.69 14.86 -2.82
N PHE A 437 17.77 14.80 -1.86
CA PHE A 437 16.55 15.60 -1.87
C PHE A 437 16.89 17.09 -1.79
N GLN A 438 16.28 17.91 -2.65
CA GLN A 438 16.60 19.33 -2.75
C GLN A 438 15.90 20.18 -1.67
N GLN A 439 14.82 19.63 -1.11
CA GLN A 439 14.02 20.22 -0.04
C GLN A 439 13.55 19.11 0.90
N GLU A 440 13.11 19.50 2.09
CA GLU A 440 12.44 18.59 3.01
C GLU A 440 11.24 17.94 2.32
N THR A 441 11.18 16.61 2.36
CA THR A 441 10.10 15.84 1.72
C THR A 441 9.61 14.77 2.66
N GLU A 442 8.31 14.78 2.93
CA GLU A 442 7.67 13.73 3.71
C GLU A 442 7.22 12.59 2.81
N ILE A 443 7.51 11.36 3.23
CA ILE A 443 7.01 10.14 2.63
C ILE A 443 6.19 9.42 3.68
N THR A 444 4.87 9.39 3.47
CA THR A 444 3.92 8.78 4.39
C THR A 444 2.87 8.00 3.61
N GLY A 445 2.71 6.72 3.93
CA GLY A 445 1.70 5.87 3.30
C GLY A 445 2.25 4.51 2.91
N HIS A 446 1.55 3.87 1.97
CA HIS A 446 1.93 2.59 1.40
C HIS A 446 2.94 2.77 0.28
N ILE A 447 3.81 1.78 0.08
CA ILE A 447 4.84 1.81 -0.96
C ILE A 447 4.70 0.56 -1.82
N LEU A 448 4.73 0.75 -3.14
CA LEU A 448 4.71 -0.33 -4.10
C LEU A 448 5.99 -0.30 -4.93
N ALA A 449 6.66 -1.45 -5.04
CA ALA A 449 7.78 -1.61 -5.95
C ALA A 449 7.36 -2.46 -7.15
N HIS A 450 7.37 -1.86 -8.33
CA HIS A 450 7.21 -2.57 -9.59
C HIS A 450 8.57 -3.04 -10.11
N LEU A 451 8.76 -4.35 -10.27
CA LEU A 451 10.03 -4.95 -10.69
C LEU A 451 9.80 -5.88 -11.87
N ASN A 452 10.80 -6.00 -12.74
CA ASN A 452 10.82 -7.10 -13.70
C ASN A 452 11.96 -8.04 -13.33
N VAL A 453 11.66 -9.31 -13.13
CA VAL A 453 12.60 -10.29 -12.56
C VAL A 453 12.69 -11.53 -13.42
N SER A 454 13.88 -12.13 -13.48
CA SER A 454 14.08 -13.46 -14.04
C SER A 454 15.12 -14.23 -13.22
N VAL A 455 15.06 -15.56 -13.33
CA VAL A 455 16.05 -16.50 -12.78
C VAL A 455 16.76 -17.20 -13.92
N THR A 456 18.06 -17.48 -13.77
CA THR A 456 18.90 -18.11 -14.82
C THR A 456 19.31 -19.52 -14.36
N PRO A 457 19.46 -20.50 -15.28
CA PRO A 457 19.93 -21.83 -14.90
C PRO A 457 21.36 -21.81 -14.33
N PRO A 458 21.76 -22.90 -13.67
CA PRO A 458 23.12 -23.19 -13.22
C PRO A 458 24.28 -23.03 -14.21
N THR A 459 24.05 -23.10 -15.53
CA THR A 459 25.09 -23.06 -16.59
C THR A 459 24.52 -22.48 -17.89
N ASP A 460 25.35 -21.80 -18.70
CA ASP A 460 25.07 -21.44 -20.12
C ASP A 460 25.10 -22.67 -21.08
N GLN A 461 25.03 -23.88 -20.51
CA GLN A 461 24.91 -25.14 -21.21
C GLN A 461 23.83 -25.97 -20.50
N ASP A 462 22.66 -26.03 -21.10
CA ASP A 462 21.67 -27.10 -20.96
C ASP A 462 21.13 -27.38 -22.38
N PRO A 463 20.73 -28.61 -22.71
CA PRO A 463 20.70 -29.12 -24.07
C PRO A 463 19.69 -28.39 -24.97
N ALA A 464 20.03 -28.32 -26.25
CA ALA A 464 19.22 -27.70 -27.31
C ALA A 464 17.83 -28.38 -27.54
N ASP A 465 17.46 -29.37 -26.73
CA ASP A 465 16.21 -30.13 -26.84
C ASP A 465 15.10 -29.70 -25.87
N GLY A 466 15.37 -28.75 -24.95
CA GLY A 466 14.35 -28.19 -24.07
C GLY A 466 13.80 -29.15 -23.01
N SER A 467 14.47 -30.28 -22.74
CA SER A 467 14.03 -31.29 -21.78
C SER A 467 14.50 -31.01 -20.34
N SER A 468 14.21 -29.83 -19.78
CA SER A 468 14.29 -29.66 -18.31
C SER A 468 12.93 -29.97 -17.70
N GLU A 469 12.85 -30.99 -16.83
CA GLU A 469 11.61 -31.33 -16.10
C GLU A 469 10.98 -30.06 -15.51
N ALA A 470 9.81 -29.71 -16.02
CA ALA A 470 8.99 -28.63 -15.52
C ALA A 470 8.44 -29.04 -14.15
N GLY A 471 8.57 -28.18 -13.13
CA GLY A 471 7.86 -28.47 -11.88
C GLY A 471 8.07 -27.55 -10.68
N ASP A 472 9.25 -26.96 -10.44
CA ASP A 472 9.50 -26.40 -9.10
C ASP A 472 10.28 -25.08 -9.04
N THR A 473 10.55 -24.39 -10.15
CA THR A 473 11.34 -23.14 -10.10
C THR A 473 10.52 -21.96 -9.52
N ASP A 474 11.13 -21.14 -8.66
CA ASP A 474 10.54 -19.90 -8.14
C ASP A 474 11.59 -18.81 -7.87
N ILE A 475 11.12 -17.58 -7.56
CA ILE A 475 11.93 -16.43 -7.16
C ILE A 475 11.33 -15.83 -5.90
N ASP A 476 12.13 -15.73 -4.83
CA ASP A 476 11.78 -14.96 -3.64
C ASP A 476 12.45 -13.58 -3.70
N ILE A 477 11.66 -12.52 -3.53
CA ILE A 477 12.12 -11.12 -3.54
C ILE A 477 11.99 -10.54 -2.14
N PHE A 478 13.08 -9.96 -1.65
CA PHE A 478 13.16 -9.24 -0.38
C PHE A 478 13.51 -7.79 -0.67
N LEU A 479 12.65 -6.87 -0.25
CA LEU A 479 12.84 -5.43 -0.42
C LEU A 479 13.08 -4.76 0.92
N THR A 480 14.07 -3.87 0.97
CA THR A 480 14.30 -2.99 2.12
C THR A 480 14.42 -1.56 1.65
N LEU A 481 13.56 -0.68 2.17
CA LEU A 481 13.68 0.75 1.96
C LEU A 481 14.53 1.34 3.08
N ARG A 482 15.56 2.10 2.70
CA ARG A 482 16.56 2.67 3.61
C ARG A 482 16.57 4.19 3.49
N HIS A 483 16.88 4.86 4.60
CA HIS A 483 16.98 6.32 4.67
C HIS A 483 18.40 6.71 5.10
N PHE A 484 18.99 7.68 4.39
CA PHE A 484 20.32 8.20 4.65
C PHE A 484 20.28 9.69 4.87
N GLU A 485 21.01 10.18 5.87
CA GLU A 485 21.22 11.60 6.09
C GLU A 485 22.17 12.20 5.04
N ALA A 486 22.29 13.54 5.01
CA ALA A 486 23.13 14.23 4.04
C ALA A 486 24.62 13.81 4.08
N SER A 487 25.12 13.41 5.25
CA SER A 487 26.49 12.90 5.45
C SER A 487 26.74 11.54 4.77
N GLY A 488 25.67 10.82 4.41
CA GLY A 488 25.73 9.46 3.87
C GLY A 488 25.57 8.36 4.92
N ARG A 489 25.43 8.68 6.21
CA ARG A 489 25.09 7.71 7.27
C ARG A 489 23.65 7.22 7.13
N GLU A 490 23.42 5.92 7.32
CA GLU A 490 22.06 5.39 7.40
C GLU A 490 21.39 5.82 8.71
N VAL A 491 20.13 6.21 8.62
CA VAL A 491 19.27 6.49 9.77
C VAL A 491 18.50 5.22 10.08
N LEU A 492 18.77 4.66 11.27
CA LEU A 492 18.07 3.50 11.80
C LEU A 492 17.01 3.95 12.80
N TYR A 493 15.93 3.17 12.88
CA TYR A 493 14.81 3.43 13.77
C TYR A 493 14.69 2.32 14.81
N THR A 494 13.97 2.58 15.90
CA THR A 494 13.71 1.56 16.92
C THR A 494 12.80 0.48 16.37
N GLY A 495 13.31 -0.75 16.30
CA GLY A 495 12.55 -1.96 15.97
C GLY A 495 11.89 -2.59 17.19
N THR A 496 11.19 -3.70 16.96
CA THR A 496 10.41 -4.44 17.97
C THR A 496 11.19 -4.72 19.25
N ALA A 497 12.46 -5.14 19.14
CA ALA A 497 13.29 -5.51 20.30
C ALA A 497 14.16 -4.35 20.82
N GLY A 498 13.99 -3.13 20.29
CA GLY A 498 14.94 -2.03 20.49
C GLY A 498 16.16 -2.10 19.57
N ASP A 499 16.17 -3.01 18.60
CA ASP A 499 17.21 -3.09 17.58
C ASP A 499 17.08 -1.96 16.55
N GLY A 500 18.17 -1.61 15.88
CA GLY A 500 18.17 -0.62 14.81
C GLY A 500 17.65 -1.23 13.50
N VAL A 501 16.48 -0.78 13.04
CA VAL A 501 15.83 -1.27 11.81
C VAL A 501 15.84 -0.23 10.69
N PRO A 502 15.81 -0.65 9.41
CA PRO A 502 15.64 0.24 8.28
C PRO A 502 14.23 0.84 8.26
N LEU A 503 13.93 1.64 7.23
CA LEU A 503 12.69 2.42 7.19
C LEU A 503 11.43 1.54 7.11
N THR A 504 11.45 0.51 6.27
CA THR A 504 10.40 -0.51 6.10
C THR A 504 10.88 -1.64 5.16
N LYS A 505 10.11 -2.72 5.04
CA LYS A 505 10.44 -3.91 4.23
C LYS A 505 9.22 -4.44 3.44
N GLY A 506 9.49 -5.27 2.44
CA GLY A 506 8.49 -5.90 1.58
C GLY A 506 8.96 -7.24 1.02
N TRP A 507 8.01 -8.11 0.65
CA TRP A 507 8.30 -9.49 0.23
C TRP A 507 7.36 -9.94 -0.87
N LEU A 508 7.86 -10.79 -1.76
CA LEU A 508 7.02 -11.51 -2.72
C LEU A 508 7.68 -12.81 -3.18
N ARG A 509 6.94 -13.90 -3.12
CA ARG A 509 7.20 -15.11 -3.91
C ARG A 509 6.57 -14.95 -5.30
N VAL A 510 7.39 -15.01 -6.34
CA VAL A 510 6.96 -14.65 -7.71
C VAL A 510 5.93 -15.63 -8.27
N SER A 511 5.93 -16.91 -7.88
CA SER A 511 4.84 -17.81 -8.27
C SER A 511 3.46 -17.38 -7.75
N LEU A 512 3.42 -16.57 -6.69
CA LEU A 512 2.21 -16.01 -6.08
C LEU A 512 1.97 -14.55 -6.52
N ARG A 513 2.53 -14.13 -7.66
CA ARG A 513 2.42 -12.75 -8.17
C ARG A 513 1.01 -12.33 -8.58
N LYS A 514 0.10 -13.27 -8.86
CA LYS A 514 -1.26 -13.00 -9.34
C LYS A 514 -2.00 -12.05 -8.41
N THR A 515 -2.49 -10.95 -8.98
CA THR A 515 -3.34 -9.97 -8.29
C THR A 515 -4.79 -10.17 -8.68
N ASP A 516 -5.70 -9.75 -7.81
CA ASP A 516 -7.13 -9.72 -8.09
C ASP A 516 -7.58 -8.25 -8.20
N PRO A 517 -7.72 -7.70 -9.41
CA PRO A 517 -8.08 -6.30 -9.63
C PRO A 517 -9.54 -5.99 -9.28
N GLU A 518 -10.41 -7.00 -9.25
CA GLU A 518 -11.83 -6.85 -8.94
C GLU A 518 -12.10 -6.89 -7.43
N HIS A 519 -11.11 -7.31 -6.63
CA HIS A 519 -11.26 -7.36 -5.19
C HIS A 519 -11.40 -5.95 -4.60
N PRO A 520 -12.37 -5.66 -3.70
CA PRO A 520 -12.57 -4.31 -3.13
C PRO A 520 -11.36 -3.73 -2.39
N ARG A 521 -10.42 -4.59 -1.96
CA ARG A 521 -9.18 -4.18 -1.29
C ARG A 521 -8.02 -3.87 -2.25
N HIS A 522 -8.19 -4.14 -3.55
CA HIS A 522 -7.21 -3.84 -4.57
C HIS A 522 -7.16 -2.34 -4.88
N ASN A 523 -5.96 -1.80 -5.08
CA ASN A 523 -5.74 -0.45 -5.61
C ASN A 523 -4.30 -0.35 -6.16
N GLU A 524 -3.99 0.76 -6.84
CA GLU A 524 -2.73 0.97 -7.56
C GLU A 524 -1.46 0.93 -6.71
N TYR A 525 -1.56 1.19 -5.41
CA TYR A 525 -0.41 1.21 -4.48
C TYR A 525 -0.42 0.04 -3.48
N MET A 526 -1.47 -0.79 -3.51
CA MET A 526 -1.62 -1.96 -2.66
C MET A 526 -2.41 -3.04 -3.41
N PRO A 527 -1.74 -3.81 -4.29
CA PRO A 527 -2.39 -4.86 -5.05
C PRO A 527 -2.87 -5.97 -4.12
N TYR A 528 -4.14 -6.34 -4.25
CA TYR A 528 -4.68 -7.47 -3.49
C TYR A 528 -4.28 -8.80 -4.11
N ARG A 529 -3.83 -9.74 -3.28
CA ARG A 529 -3.51 -11.13 -3.64
C ARG A 529 -4.27 -12.06 -2.73
N ALA A 530 -4.98 -13.04 -3.28
CA ALA A 530 -5.75 -13.99 -2.50
C ALA A 530 -4.88 -15.14 -1.92
N TYR A 531 -3.72 -15.43 -2.52
CA TYR A 531 -2.78 -16.49 -2.10
C TYR A 531 -3.42 -17.88 -2.04
N ARG A 532 -4.32 -18.17 -2.98
CA ARG A 532 -4.93 -19.50 -3.09
C ARG A 532 -4.00 -20.47 -3.81
N SER A 533 -4.17 -21.76 -3.58
CA SER A 533 -3.50 -22.82 -4.34
C SER A 533 -3.70 -22.65 -5.86
N THR A 534 -4.89 -22.20 -6.28
CA THR A 534 -5.24 -21.92 -7.69
C THR A 534 -4.64 -20.63 -8.26
N ASP A 535 -3.99 -19.80 -7.44
CA ASP A 535 -3.35 -18.55 -7.87
C ASP A 535 -1.90 -18.74 -8.30
N VAL A 536 -1.33 -19.92 -8.09
CA VAL A 536 0.05 -20.24 -8.45
C VAL A 536 0.24 -20.08 -9.95
N GLN A 537 1.22 -19.26 -10.32
CA GLN A 537 1.66 -19.06 -11.69
C GLN A 537 3.11 -19.51 -11.82
N GLU A 538 3.37 -20.49 -12.67
CA GLU A 538 4.71 -21.05 -12.84
C GLU A 538 5.77 -19.99 -13.18
N VAL A 539 6.99 -20.24 -12.70
CA VAL A 539 8.17 -19.41 -12.98
C VAL A 539 9.14 -20.26 -13.78
N HIS A 540 9.38 -19.87 -15.02
CA HIS A 540 10.27 -20.54 -15.95
C HIS A 540 11.61 -19.79 -16.01
N LYS A 541 12.69 -20.56 -16.10
CA LYS A 541 14.05 -20.03 -16.23
C LYS A 541 14.15 -19.16 -17.49
N GLY A 542 14.84 -18.03 -17.37
CA GLY A 542 15.06 -17.07 -18.48
C GLY A 542 13.86 -16.19 -18.83
N VAL A 543 12.64 -16.51 -18.37
CA VAL A 543 11.45 -15.67 -18.57
C VAL A 543 11.46 -14.50 -17.61
N VAL A 544 11.10 -13.32 -18.13
CA VAL A 544 11.01 -12.08 -17.36
C VAL A 544 9.57 -11.86 -16.91
N TYR A 545 9.39 -11.72 -15.59
CA TYR A 545 8.11 -11.51 -14.95
C TYR A 545 8.03 -10.08 -14.41
N ALA A 546 6.99 -9.33 -14.82
CA ALA A 546 6.63 -8.09 -14.16
C ALA A 546 5.85 -8.40 -12.88
N VAL A 547 6.27 -7.81 -11.75
CA VAL A 547 5.70 -8.08 -10.43
C VAL A 547 5.59 -6.80 -9.61
N ASP A 548 4.52 -6.71 -8.83
CA ASP A 548 4.26 -5.62 -7.89
C ASP A 548 4.46 -6.09 -6.46
N VAL A 549 5.51 -5.64 -5.79
CA VAL A 549 5.87 -6.06 -4.43
C VAL A 549 5.39 -5.01 -3.43
N GLU A 550 4.49 -5.43 -2.53
CA GLU A 550 4.05 -4.60 -1.39
C GLU A 550 5.23 -4.36 -0.46
N ILE A 551 5.52 -3.09 -0.19
CA ILE A 551 6.39 -2.65 0.89
C ILE A 551 5.48 -2.04 1.97
N TRP A 552 5.63 -2.52 3.20
CA TRP A 552 4.74 -2.16 4.30
C TRP A 552 4.70 -0.64 4.55
N PRO A 553 3.56 -0.11 5.02
CA PRO A 553 3.36 1.32 5.17
C PRO A 553 4.43 1.96 6.07
N THR A 554 4.78 3.20 5.77
CA THR A 554 5.87 3.89 6.48
C THR A 554 5.62 5.38 6.59
N ASN A 555 6.44 6.03 7.42
CA ASN A 555 6.57 7.48 7.51
C ASN A 555 8.05 7.87 7.63
N VAL A 556 8.49 8.91 6.92
CA VAL A 556 9.76 9.62 7.15
C VAL A 556 9.69 11.03 6.62
N VAL A 557 10.37 11.96 7.29
CA VAL A 557 10.67 13.29 6.74
C VAL A 557 12.13 13.29 6.30
N VAL A 558 12.36 13.21 5.00
CA VAL A 558 13.70 13.23 4.40
C VAL A 558 14.15 14.69 4.32
N GLU A 559 15.17 15.03 5.11
CA GLU A 559 15.72 16.38 5.13
C GLU A 559 16.53 16.69 3.87
N LYS A 560 16.74 17.98 3.58
CA LYS A 560 17.55 18.43 2.45
C LYS A 560 18.94 17.76 2.47
N GLY A 561 19.35 17.22 1.32
CA GLY A 561 20.59 16.46 1.17
C GLY A 561 20.49 14.98 1.55
N GLY A 562 19.44 14.58 2.28
CA GLY A 562 19.12 13.20 2.58
C GLY A 562 18.77 12.39 1.33
N ARG A 563 18.81 11.07 1.43
CA ARG A 563 18.58 10.12 0.33
C ARG A 563 17.77 8.92 0.79
N LEU A 564 17.11 8.29 -0.16
CA LEU A 564 16.53 6.96 0.03
C LEU A 564 17.33 5.93 -0.76
N ALA A 565 17.30 4.68 -0.32
CA ALA A 565 17.75 3.56 -1.14
C ALA A 565 16.77 2.40 -1.08
N LEU A 566 16.45 1.83 -2.24
CA LEU A 566 15.75 0.56 -2.35
C LEU A 566 16.80 -0.55 -2.50
N GLU A 567 16.88 -1.42 -1.51
CA GLU A 567 17.65 -2.66 -1.58
C GLU A 567 16.75 -3.78 -2.08
N VAL A 568 17.19 -4.50 -3.10
CA VAL A 568 16.56 -5.72 -3.62
C VAL A 568 17.49 -6.88 -3.33
N SER A 569 16.99 -7.91 -2.64
CA SER A 569 17.76 -9.05 -2.15
C SER A 569 17.06 -10.38 -2.47
N SER A 570 17.81 -11.47 -2.45
CA SER A 570 17.31 -12.85 -2.53
C SER A 570 17.06 -13.49 -1.17
N GLY A 571 17.23 -12.75 -0.07
CA GLY A 571 17.02 -13.22 1.29
C GLY A 571 16.99 -12.08 2.30
N ASP A 572 16.81 -12.43 3.58
CA ASP A 572 16.75 -11.44 4.65
C ASP A 572 18.03 -10.62 4.77
N THR A 573 17.87 -9.31 4.97
CA THR A 573 18.93 -8.33 5.17
C THR A 573 18.78 -7.65 6.53
N GLN A 574 19.75 -6.80 6.91
CA GLN A 574 19.78 -6.07 8.18
C GLN A 574 18.40 -5.56 8.64
N GLY A 575 18.14 -5.69 9.94
CA GLY A 575 16.92 -5.24 10.59
C GLY A 575 15.74 -6.21 10.44
N CYS A 576 15.98 -7.49 10.16
CA CYS A 576 14.96 -8.55 10.27
C CYS A 576 14.99 -9.28 11.62
N GLY A 577 16.04 -9.09 12.44
CA GLY A 577 16.19 -9.72 13.75
C GLY A 577 15.92 -11.24 13.74
N ILE A 578 14.95 -11.67 14.55
CA ILE A 578 14.48 -13.06 14.64
C ILE A 578 13.35 -13.41 13.65
N PHE A 579 12.88 -12.46 12.83
CA PHE A 579 11.75 -12.61 11.89
C PHE A 579 12.21 -13.06 10.50
N LYS A 580 12.94 -14.17 10.46
CA LYS A 580 13.61 -14.64 9.25
C LYS A 580 12.79 -15.65 8.45
N HIS A 581 13.17 -15.77 7.18
CA HIS A 581 12.59 -16.62 6.15
C HIS A 581 13.64 -17.65 5.72
N GLU A 582 14.00 -18.57 6.60
CA GLU A 582 15.15 -19.50 6.42
C GLU A 582 14.74 -20.98 6.31
N SER A 583 13.44 -21.30 6.16
CA SER A 583 13.00 -22.71 6.01
C SER A 583 13.61 -23.37 4.77
N GLU A 584 14.38 -24.44 4.98
CA GLU A 584 14.97 -25.25 3.91
C GLU A 584 13.91 -26.02 3.10
N ILE A 585 12.72 -26.26 3.67
CA ILE A 585 11.61 -26.93 2.99
C ILE A 585 10.88 -25.94 2.08
N ASP A 586 10.56 -24.75 2.59
CA ASP A 586 9.85 -23.72 1.82
C ASP A 586 10.77 -23.10 0.76
N ARG A 587 12.06 -22.94 1.09
CA ARG A 587 13.10 -22.28 0.29
C ARG A 587 14.19 -23.24 -0.20
N HIS A 588 13.79 -24.48 -0.53
CA HIS A 588 14.72 -25.53 -0.93
C HIS A 588 15.54 -25.16 -2.18
N LEU A 589 16.81 -25.57 -2.20
CA LEU A 589 17.78 -25.29 -3.27
C LEU A 589 17.26 -25.69 -4.67
N THR A 590 16.54 -26.81 -4.80
CA THR A 590 16.01 -27.23 -6.11
C THR A 590 14.82 -26.39 -6.57
N ARG A 591 14.06 -25.82 -5.62
CA ARG A 591 12.83 -25.07 -5.86
C ARG A 591 13.15 -23.60 -6.17
N ILE A 592 13.93 -22.99 -5.30
CA ILE A 592 14.53 -21.68 -5.55
C ILE A 592 15.87 -21.95 -6.25
N VAL A 593 15.81 -22.26 -7.54
CA VAL A 593 16.89 -22.91 -8.30
C VAL A 593 18.31 -22.46 -7.93
N THR A 594 18.97 -23.37 -7.23
CA THR A 594 20.39 -23.73 -7.28
C THR A 594 20.47 -25.26 -7.37
N ALA A 595 20.83 -25.82 -8.54
CA ALA A 595 21.27 -27.22 -8.57
C ALA A 595 22.69 -27.31 -7.99
N ALA A 596 22.90 -28.23 -7.06
CA ALA A 596 24.21 -28.63 -6.55
C ALA A 596 24.29 -30.16 -6.55
N TYR A 597 25.34 -30.74 -7.14
CA TYR A 597 26.00 -31.93 -6.59
C TYR A 597 27.44 -32.02 -7.11
N ASN A 598 28.38 -32.02 -6.15
CA ASN A 598 29.74 -32.57 -6.14
C ASN A 598 30.80 -32.17 -7.21
N TYR A 599 31.96 -31.75 -6.65
CA TYR A 599 33.30 -31.60 -7.22
C TYR A 599 33.71 -30.26 -7.87
N PHE A 600 34.60 -29.58 -7.14
CA PHE A 600 35.60 -28.58 -7.54
C PHE A 600 35.18 -27.24 -8.15
N ARG A 601 35.54 -26.19 -7.41
CA ARG A 601 36.05 -24.86 -7.81
C ARG A 601 35.30 -24.07 -8.91
N SER A 602 34.77 -22.95 -8.43
CA SER A 602 34.62 -21.63 -9.09
C SER A 602 33.52 -21.41 -10.16
N PHE A 603 32.23 -21.29 -9.79
CA PHE A 603 31.23 -20.61 -10.66
C PHE A 603 30.09 -19.94 -9.84
N SER A 604 29.77 -18.67 -10.12
CA SER A 604 28.76 -17.80 -9.45
C SER A 604 27.47 -17.64 -10.29
N ARG A 605 26.29 -17.41 -9.67
CA ARG A 605 24.95 -17.35 -10.33
C ARG A 605 24.15 -16.09 -9.96
N TYR A 606 23.17 -15.66 -10.77
CA TYR A 606 22.49 -14.37 -10.57
C TYR A 606 20.95 -14.37 -10.81
N THR A 607 20.16 -13.87 -9.85
CA THR A 607 18.82 -13.26 -9.98
C THR A 607 18.94 -11.93 -10.72
N ARG A 608 18.11 -11.68 -11.73
CA ARG A 608 18.34 -10.53 -12.61
C ARG A 608 17.14 -9.57 -12.55
N LEU A 609 17.37 -8.34 -12.09
CA LEU A 609 16.46 -7.23 -12.28
C LEU A 609 16.59 -6.75 -13.72
N HIS A 610 15.49 -6.88 -14.44
CA HIS A 610 15.27 -6.19 -15.68
C HIS A 610 14.67 -4.83 -15.29
N THR A 611 15.35 -3.74 -15.60
CA THR A 611 14.69 -2.42 -15.62
C THR A 611 13.84 -2.37 -16.90
N LYS A 612 12.73 -3.11 -16.93
CA LYS A 612 11.75 -3.04 -18.03
C LYS A 612 10.65 -2.06 -17.66
N THR A 613 10.69 -0.91 -18.31
CA THR A 613 9.64 0.09 -18.30
C THR A 613 8.51 -0.37 -19.21
N ASN A 614 7.37 -0.75 -18.64
CA ASN A 614 6.07 -0.70 -19.33
C ASN A 614 5.20 0.17 -18.41
N PHE A 615 5.03 1.48 -18.60
CA PHE A 615 4.43 2.24 -19.71
C PHE A 615 4.84 3.73 -19.66
N PRO A 616 4.46 4.55 -20.67
CA PRO A 616 4.84 4.39 -22.07
C PRO A 616 6.32 4.75 -22.21
N MET A 617 7.01 4.18 -23.19
CA MET A 617 8.26 4.78 -23.64
C MET A 617 8.02 6.28 -23.89
N ALA A 618 9.05 7.11 -23.77
CA ALA A 618 9.09 8.40 -24.47
C ALA A 618 9.06 8.09 -25.98
N THR A 619 7.88 7.68 -26.47
CA THR A 619 7.67 7.16 -27.82
C THR A 619 7.98 8.22 -28.86
N LEU A 620 8.00 9.49 -28.42
CA LEU A 620 8.27 10.67 -29.22
C LEU A 620 9.56 11.38 -28.78
N GLN A 621 10.49 10.68 -28.11
CA GLN A 621 11.75 11.28 -27.66
C GLN A 621 12.48 12.01 -28.80
N ASN A 622 12.83 13.28 -28.57
CA ASN A 622 13.52 14.15 -29.53
C ASN A 622 12.74 14.38 -30.83
N LYS A 623 11.45 14.06 -30.87
CA LYS A 623 10.55 14.47 -31.94
C LYS A 623 10.20 15.94 -31.74
N VAL A 624 10.01 16.69 -32.83
CA VAL A 624 9.59 18.10 -32.77
C VAL A 624 8.12 18.18 -33.17
N ALA A 625 7.28 18.67 -32.26
CA ALA A 625 5.86 18.81 -32.45
C ALA A 625 5.44 20.28 -32.54
N ILE A 626 4.63 20.61 -33.53
CA ILE A 626 3.98 21.91 -33.66
C ILE A 626 2.49 21.71 -33.39
N VAL A 627 1.94 22.51 -32.47
CA VAL A 627 0.51 22.49 -32.18
C VAL A 627 -0.03 23.92 -32.37
N THR A 628 -0.86 24.14 -33.39
CA THR A 628 -1.45 25.46 -33.65
C THR A 628 -2.55 25.79 -32.62
N GLY A 629 -2.65 27.04 -32.16
CA GLY A 629 -3.66 27.45 -31.16
C GLY A 629 -3.51 26.69 -29.84
N SER A 630 -2.28 26.54 -29.36
CA SER A 630 -1.95 25.72 -28.19
C SER A 630 -1.65 26.55 -26.94
N ASP A 631 -2.02 27.83 -26.93
CA ASP A 631 -2.01 28.66 -25.73
C ASP A 631 -3.17 28.35 -24.78
N SER A 632 -4.21 27.63 -25.24
CA SER A 632 -5.39 27.31 -24.42
C SER A 632 -6.09 26.01 -24.84
N GLY A 633 -7.02 25.56 -24.00
CA GLY A 633 -7.99 24.50 -24.31
C GLY A 633 -7.38 23.17 -24.77
N ILE A 634 -7.98 22.57 -25.80
CA ILE A 634 -7.56 21.27 -26.37
C ILE A 634 -6.10 21.33 -26.86
N GLY A 635 -5.70 22.42 -27.53
CA GLY A 635 -4.34 22.58 -28.05
C GLY A 635 -3.29 22.60 -26.97
N ALA A 636 -3.54 23.31 -25.86
CA ALA A 636 -2.65 23.32 -24.70
C ALA A 636 -2.49 21.92 -24.09
N GLN A 637 -3.57 21.15 -24.00
CA GLN A 637 -3.50 19.80 -23.45
C GLN A 637 -2.80 18.82 -24.41
N ILE A 638 -3.03 18.92 -25.72
CA ILE A 638 -2.26 18.15 -26.73
C ILE A 638 -0.76 18.44 -26.59
N ALA A 639 -0.39 19.72 -26.44
CA ALA A 639 1.00 20.11 -26.28
C ALA A 639 1.63 19.49 -25.02
N ARG A 640 0.93 19.50 -23.89
CA ARG A 640 1.37 18.84 -22.65
C ARG A 640 1.55 17.34 -22.83
N GLU A 641 0.58 16.65 -23.43
CA GLU A 641 0.65 15.20 -23.62
C GLU A 641 1.77 14.78 -24.59
N LEU A 642 1.97 15.51 -25.69
CA LEU A 642 3.10 15.27 -26.61
C LEU A 642 4.45 15.50 -25.91
N SER A 643 4.52 16.52 -25.05
CA SER A 643 5.70 16.80 -24.24
C SER A 643 5.98 15.71 -23.20
N ILE A 644 4.93 15.21 -22.51
CA ILE A 644 5.03 14.06 -21.60
C ILE A 644 5.58 12.82 -22.32
N LEU A 645 5.24 12.63 -23.60
CA LEU A 645 5.77 11.54 -24.43
C LEU A 645 7.16 11.79 -25.03
N GLY A 646 7.81 12.90 -24.70
CA GLY A 646 9.20 13.20 -25.04
C GLY A 646 9.42 14.11 -26.26
N ALA A 647 8.36 14.66 -26.86
CA ALA A 647 8.49 15.59 -27.98
C ALA A 647 8.86 17.00 -27.51
N ASN A 648 9.77 17.70 -28.18
CA ASN A 648 9.95 19.14 -28.03
C ASN A 648 8.77 19.85 -28.70
N VAL A 649 8.09 20.76 -28.01
CA VAL A 649 6.82 21.32 -28.49
C VAL A 649 6.91 22.82 -28.77
N VAL A 650 6.44 23.21 -29.96
CA VAL A 650 6.26 24.60 -30.36
C VAL A 650 4.83 25.02 -30.05
N ILE A 651 4.69 25.91 -29.07
CA ILE A 651 3.41 26.50 -28.66
C ILE A 651 3.10 27.67 -29.58
N ASN A 652 1.94 27.65 -30.24
CA ASN A 652 1.48 28.77 -31.07
C ASN A 652 0.37 29.57 -30.37
N TYR A 653 0.46 30.91 -30.46
CA TYR A 653 -0.57 31.86 -30.07
C TYR A 653 -0.72 32.96 -31.14
N PRO A 654 -1.93 33.50 -31.38
CA PRO A 654 -2.15 34.37 -32.55
C PRO A 654 -1.77 35.85 -32.35
N PHE A 655 -1.88 36.37 -31.12
CA PHE A 655 -1.71 37.80 -30.84
C PHE A 655 -0.95 38.03 -29.54
N SER A 656 -0.18 39.11 -29.47
CA SER A 656 0.66 39.49 -28.33
C SER A 656 -0.04 39.47 -26.96
N GLN A 657 -1.33 39.80 -26.88
CA GLN A 657 -2.11 39.75 -25.64
C GLN A 657 -2.21 38.33 -25.04
N PHE A 658 -2.03 37.27 -25.83
CA PHE A 658 -2.06 35.88 -25.36
C PHE A 658 -0.68 35.33 -24.98
N LYS A 659 0.37 36.15 -25.07
CA LYS A 659 1.75 35.75 -24.78
C LYS A 659 1.94 35.17 -23.38
N GLU A 660 1.33 35.75 -22.36
CA GLU A 660 1.45 35.23 -20.99
C GLU A 660 0.71 33.90 -20.81
N ARG A 661 -0.40 33.69 -21.52
CA ARG A 661 -1.08 32.40 -21.54
C ARG A 661 -0.23 31.32 -22.20
N ALA A 662 0.37 31.63 -23.35
CA ALA A 662 1.30 30.73 -24.04
C ALA A 662 2.53 30.39 -23.16
N LYS A 663 3.09 31.37 -22.44
CA LYS A 663 4.17 31.13 -21.47
C LYS A 663 3.73 30.25 -20.31
N ALA A 664 2.49 30.40 -19.82
CA ALA A 664 1.96 29.54 -18.77
C ALA A 664 1.89 28.08 -19.24
N VAL A 665 1.39 27.82 -20.45
CA VAL A 665 1.41 26.47 -21.04
C VAL A 665 2.85 25.97 -21.21
N LEU A 666 3.74 26.82 -21.73
CA LEU A 666 5.15 26.45 -21.94
C LEU A 666 5.84 25.98 -20.65
N LYS A 667 5.55 26.62 -19.50
CA LYS A 667 6.08 26.22 -18.19
C LYS A 667 5.58 24.86 -17.70
N THR A 668 4.48 24.36 -18.26
CA THR A 668 3.91 23.05 -17.89
C THR A 668 4.43 21.89 -18.72
N LEU A 669 5.27 22.15 -19.72
CA LEU A 669 5.85 21.11 -20.58
C LEU A 669 6.94 20.32 -19.84
N ALA A 670 6.99 19.01 -20.07
CA ALA A 670 8.01 18.09 -19.55
C ALA A 670 9.32 18.10 -20.37
N THR A 671 9.32 18.76 -21.52
CA THR A 671 10.42 18.85 -22.49
C THR A 671 10.65 20.31 -22.89
N PRO A 672 11.81 20.64 -23.49
CA PRO A 672 12.03 21.95 -24.09
C PRO A 672 10.91 22.33 -25.08
N GLY A 673 10.50 23.59 -25.02
CA GLY A 673 9.56 24.17 -25.97
C GLY A 673 9.87 25.63 -26.24
N ILE A 674 9.24 26.18 -27.26
CA ILE A 674 9.21 27.63 -27.52
C ILE A 674 7.78 28.09 -27.68
N ALA A 675 7.52 29.37 -27.42
CA ALA A 675 6.23 30.00 -27.71
C ALA A 675 6.40 30.99 -28.87
N VAL A 676 5.61 30.82 -29.92
CA VAL A 676 5.68 31.61 -31.16
C VAL A 676 4.36 32.33 -31.40
N GLU A 677 4.45 33.66 -31.52
CA GLU A 677 3.34 34.51 -31.95
C GLU A 677 3.19 34.40 -33.47
N ALA A 678 2.10 33.80 -33.93
CA ALA A 678 1.79 33.68 -35.35
C ALA A 678 0.28 33.54 -35.57
N ASP A 679 -0.31 34.46 -36.32
CA ASP A 679 -1.73 34.39 -36.69
C ASP A 679 -1.92 33.44 -37.88
N ILE A 680 -2.47 32.26 -37.58
CA ILE A 680 -2.71 31.18 -38.55
C ILE A 680 -3.81 31.54 -39.57
N SER A 681 -4.60 32.59 -39.34
CA SER A 681 -5.60 33.05 -40.31
C SER A 681 -5.00 33.87 -41.47
N THR A 682 -3.78 34.38 -41.31
CA THR A 682 -3.07 35.17 -42.34
C THR A 682 -2.39 34.27 -43.38
N ILE A 683 -1.84 34.87 -44.44
CA ILE A 683 -1.08 34.12 -45.47
C ILE A 683 0.33 33.81 -44.94
N GLU A 684 0.92 34.73 -44.17
CA GLU A 684 2.32 34.71 -43.74
C GLU A 684 2.52 33.93 -42.42
N GLY A 685 1.56 34.00 -41.49
CA GLY A 685 1.66 33.43 -40.15
C GLY A 685 1.99 31.92 -40.13
N PRO A 686 1.35 31.07 -40.94
CA PRO A 686 1.69 29.66 -41.03
C PRO A 686 3.17 29.41 -41.38
N ASN A 687 3.70 30.10 -42.39
CA ASN A 687 5.10 29.92 -42.79
C ASN A 687 6.06 30.44 -41.71
N PHE A 688 5.75 31.58 -41.09
CA PHE A 688 6.54 32.13 -39.99
C PHE A 688 6.61 31.16 -38.79
N LEU A 689 5.49 30.54 -38.40
CA LEU A 689 5.47 29.54 -37.32
C LEU A 689 6.41 28.36 -37.62
N ILE A 690 6.37 27.84 -38.85
CA ILE A 690 7.23 26.75 -39.29
C ILE A 690 8.71 27.18 -39.27
N GLU A 691 9.03 28.38 -39.75
CA GLU A 691 10.40 28.90 -39.76
C GLU A 691 10.97 29.04 -38.34
N GLN A 692 10.19 29.54 -37.38
CA GLN A 692 10.62 29.62 -35.98
C GLN A 692 10.84 28.25 -35.35
N ALA A 693 9.98 27.27 -35.66
CA ALA A 693 10.15 25.88 -35.20
C ALA A 693 11.46 25.26 -35.74
N VAL A 694 11.74 25.46 -37.02
CA VAL A 694 12.95 24.96 -37.68
C VAL A 694 14.19 25.70 -37.20
N ALA A 695 14.12 27.01 -36.96
CA ALA A 695 15.23 27.76 -36.38
C ALA A 695 15.63 27.24 -34.99
N ALA A 696 14.64 26.82 -34.19
CA ALA A 696 14.89 26.30 -32.84
C ALA A 696 15.34 24.83 -32.82
N TYR A 697 14.80 23.98 -33.69
CA TYR A 697 14.98 22.52 -33.59
C TYR A 697 15.48 21.81 -34.85
N GLY A 698 15.65 22.53 -35.96
CA GLY A 698 16.23 22.04 -37.22
C GLY A 698 15.33 21.12 -38.06
N LYS A 699 14.24 20.60 -37.50
CA LYS A 699 13.33 19.64 -38.16
C LYS A 699 11.92 19.72 -37.58
N ILE A 700 10.97 19.07 -38.24
CA ILE A 700 9.61 18.88 -37.76
C ILE A 700 9.25 17.39 -37.86
N ASP A 701 8.69 16.82 -36.82
CA ASP A 701 8.23 15.44 -36.84
C ASP A 701 6.71 15.35 -36.78
N ILE A 702 6.05 16.22 -36.01
CA ILE A 702 4.61 16.17 -35.76
C ILE A 702 4.00 17.54 -36.02
N VAL A 703 2.92 17.58 -36.81
CA VAL A 703 2.10 18.78 -37.03
C VAL A 703 0.68 18.47 -36.57
N VAL A 704 0.23 19.19 -35.56
CA VAL A 704 -1.17 19.14 -35.10
C VAL A 704 -1.87 20.45 -35.46
N ASN A 705 -2.73 20.38 -36.48
CA ASN A 705 -3.57 21.49 -36.89
C ASN A 705 -4.81 21.54 -36.00
N ASN A 706 -4.68 22.26 -34.88
CA ASN A 706 -5.70 22.41 -33.85
C ASN A 706 -6.40 23.78 -33.86
N ALA A 707 -5.77 24.83 -34.39
CA ALA A 707 -6.33 26.18 -34.33
C ALA A 707 -7.67 26.24 -35.07
N GLY A 708 -8.67 26.84 -34.41
CA GLY A 708 -9.94 27.08 -35.04
C GLY A 708 -10.91 27.81 -34.14
N ILE A 709 -11.90 28.43 -34.78
CA ILE A 709 -13.01 29.13 -34.13
C ILE A 709 -14.33 28.53 -34.61
N ALA A 710 -15.39 28.76 -33.84
CA ALA A 710 -16.76 28.41 -34.19
C ALA A 710 -17.64 29.65 -34.03
N VAL A 711 -18.54 29.87 -34.99
CA VAL A 711 -19.60 30.89 -34.90
C VAL A 711 -20.93 30.14 -35.03
N ASN A 712 -21.77 30.28 -34.00
CA ASN A 712 -23.08 29.64 -33.94
C ASN A 712 -24.15 30.73 -34.10
N LEU A 713 -24.72 30.85 -35.29
CA LEU A 713 -25.75 31.85 -35.62
C LEU A 713 -26.81 31.25 -36.55
N PRO A 714 -28.07 31.73 -36.50
CA PRO A 714 -29.06 31.41 -37.52
C PRO A 714 -28.50 31.60 -38.93
N PHE A 715 -29.00 30.82 -39.90
CA PHE A 715 -28.41 30.78 -41.24
C PHE A 715 -28.41 32.17 -41.91
N GLU A 716 -29.50 32.91 -41.75
CA GLU A 716 -29.73 34.26 -42.25
C GLU A 716 -28.79 35.32 -41.63
N ASP A 717 -28.23 35.06 -40.45
CA ASP A 717 -27.34 35.97 -39.73
C ASP A 717 -25.85 35.66 -39.99
N GLN A 718 -25.55 34.60 -40.74
CA GLN A 718 -24.18 34.28 -41.12
C GLN A 718 -23.72 35.16 -42.28
N THR A 719 -22.68 35.97 -42.03
CA THR A 719 -22.16 36.96 -42.97
C THR A 719 -20.90 36.47 -43.68
N LEU A 720 -20.49 37.16 -44.75
CA LEU A 720 -19.20 36.91 -45.39
C LEU A 720 -18.00 37.16 -44.46
N ALA A 721 -18.12 38.03 -43.46
CA ALA A 721 -17.06 38.19 -42.47
C ALA A 721 -16.92 36.95 -41.57
N HIS A 722 -18.04 36.29 -41.22
CA HIS A 722 -18.02 35.00 -40.53
C HIS A 722 -17.43 33.92 -41.44
N TRP A 723 -17.79 33.91 -42.73
CA TRP A 723 -17.20 33.02 -43.72
C TRP A 723 -15.68 33.19 -43.78
N ASP A 724 -15.20 34.40 -44.01
CA ASP A 724 -13.79 34.71 -44.15
C ASP A 724 -13.04 34.33 -42.87
N SER A 725 -13.50 34.75 -41.68
CA SER A 725 -12.81 34.40 -40.43
C SER A 725 -12.71 32.89 -40.19
N LEU A 726 -13.81 32.15 -40.37
CA LEU A 726 -13.85 30.69 -40.18
C LEU A 726 -13.03 29.95 -41.23
N VAL A 727 -13.20 30.27 -42.52
CA VAL A 727 -12.52 29.59 -43.62
C VAL A 727 -11.03 29.92 -43.62
N ASN A 728 -10.67 31.16 -43.32
CA ASN A 728 -9.26 31.59 -43.29
C ASN A 728 -8.50 30.88 -42.16
N LEU A 729 -9.06 30.80 -40.95
CA LEU A 729 -8.40 30.12 -39.84
C LEU A 729 -8.51 28.60 -39.93
N ASN A 730 -9.73 28.06 -40.00
CA ASN A 730 -9.97 26.62 -39.86
C ASN A 730 -9.48 25.84 -41.09
N CYS A 731 -9.57 26.42 -42.30
CA CYS A 731 -9.25 25.73 -43.55
C CYS A 731 -7.95 26.21 -44.17
N ARG A 732 -7.85 27.48 -44.56
CA ARG A 732 -6.65 28.01 -45.22
C ARG A 732 -5.43 27.92 -44.31
N GLY A 733 -5.58 28.28 -43.04
CA GLY A 733 -4.54 28.12 -42.03
C GLY A 733 -4.03 26.67 -41.94
N THR A 734 -4.94 25.71 -41.76
CA THR A 734 -4.61 24.27 -41.76
C THR A 734 -3.88 23.83 -43.04
N PHE A 735 -4.32 24.29 -44.21
CA PHE A 735 -3.68 24.01 -45.49
C PHE A 735 -2.26 24.57 -45.56
N LEU A 736 -2.09 25.86 -45.26
CA LEU A 736 -0.80 26.56 -45.37
C LEU A 736 0.20 26.09 -44.31
N THR A 737 -0.24 25.81 -43.08
CA THR A 737 0.63 25.26 -42.03
C THR A 737 1.15 23.89 -42.44
N THR A 738 0.26 23.03 -42.95
CA THR A 738 0.66 21.70 -43.44
C THR A 738 1.63 21.83 -44.60
N GLN A 739 1.31 22.65 -45.61
CA GLN A 739 2.14 22.87 -46.80
C GLN A 739 3.54 23.39 -46.44
N ALA A 740 3.63 24.37 -45.56
CA ALA A 740 4.91 24.94 -45.12
C ALA A 740 5.78 23.92 -44.37
N ALA A 741 5.17 23.05 -43.57
CA ALA A 741 5.88 22.03 -42.80
C ALA A 741 6.48 20.90 -43.68
N LEU A 742 5.88 20.57 -44.84
CA LEU A 742 6.23 19.39 -45.64
C LEU A 742 7.73 19.25 -45.94
N LYS A 743 8.39 20.36 -46.28
CA LYS A 743 9.82 20.35 -46.66
C LYS A 743 10.78 20.13 -45.47
N TYR A 744 10.27 20.25 -44.24
CA TYR A 744 11.02 20.08 -43.00
C TYR A 744 10.60 18.83 -42.22
N LEU A 745 9.63 18.06 -42.74
CA LEU A 745 9.25 16.81 -42.14
C LEU A 745 10.43 15.84 -42.16
N SER A 746 10.68 15.19 -41.02
CA SER A 746 11.59 14.06 -40.96
C SER A 746 11.21 13.02 -42.03
N PRO A 747 12.17 12.45 -42.77
CA PRO A 747 11.86 11.57 -43.92
C PRO A 747 11.11 10.27 -43.58
N ARG A 748 10.98 9.94 -42.29
CA ARG A 748 10.29 8.76 -41.76
C ARG A 748 9.67 9.09 -40.42
N ASP A 749 8.53 8.46 -40.15
CA ASP A 749 7.80 8.56 -38.90
C ASP A 749 7.34 9.97 -38.54
N SER A 750 6.98 10.76 -39.55
CA SER A 750 6.28 12.03 -39.35
C SER A 750 4.77 11.82 -39.19
N ARG A 751 4.10 12.77 -38.55
CA ARG A 751 2.66 12.68 -38.22
C ARG A 751 2.00 14.01 -38.50
N ILE A 752 0.92 14.00 -39.27
CA ILE A 752 0.03 15.15 -39.44
C ILE A 752 -1.32 14.75 -38.84
N VAL A 753 -1.77 15.48 -37.83
CA VAL A 753 -3.05 15.25 -37.17
C VAL A 753 -3.90 16.51 -37.26
N ASN A 754 -5.07 16.41 -37.89
CA ASN A 754 -5.99 17.52 -38.06
C ASN A 754 -7.13 17.43 -37.04
N ILE A 755 -7.37 18.49 -36.27
CA ILE A 755 -8.51 18.55 -35.35
C ILE A 755 -9.74 19.01 -36.12
N CYS A 756 -10.64 18.06 -36.36
CA CYS A 756 -11.94 18.25 -36.98
C CYS A 756 -12.98 18.62 -35.90
N SER A 757 -14.21 18.14 -36.05
CA SER A 757 -15.29 18.22 -35.06
C SER A 757 -16.35 17.20 -35.46
N ILE A 758 -17.08 16.65 -34.50
CA ILE A 758 -18.27 15.84 -34.82
C ILE A 758 -19.33 16.64 -35.59
N SER A 759 -19.32 17.99 -35.51
CA SER A 759 -20.20 18.85 -36.32
C SER A 759 -20.04 18.65 -37.83
N ALA A 760 -18.92 18.07 -38.28
CA ALA A 760 -18.72 17.71 -39.69
C ALA A 760 -19.51 16.46 -40.13
N LYS A 761 -19.99 15.67 -39.17
CA LYS A 761 -20.71 14.40 -39.39
C LYS A 761 -22.16 14.50 -38.94
N GLU A 762 -22.37 15.05 -37.75
CA GLU A 762 -23.68 15.36 -37.19
C GLU A 762 -23.81 16.88 -37.11
N ALA A 763 -24.26 17.49 -38.20
CA ALA A 763 -24.28 18.94 -38.35
C ALA A 763 -25.45 19.57 -37.56
N PRO A 764 -25.18 20.28 -36.45
CA PRO A 764 -26.25 20.93 -35.71
C PRO A 764 -26.71 22.19 -36.46
N ALA A 765 -27.96 22.59 -36.20
CA ALA A 765 -28.46 23.88 -36.64
C ALA A 765 -27.54 25.02 -36.15
N MET A 766 -27.56 26.16 -36.86
CA MET A 766 -26.75 27.36 -36.57
C MET A 766 -25.24 27.24 -36.85
N GLN A 767 -24.73 26.09 -37.30
CA GLN A 767 -23.30 25.86 -37.54
C GLN A 767 -22.90 25.74 -39.02
N THR A 768 -23.72 26.22 -39.96
CA THR A 768 -23.52 26.02 -41.41
C THR A 768 -22.07 26.22 -41.88
N ILE A 769 -21.49 27.40 -41.65
CA ILE A 769 -20.10 27.66 -42.07
C ILE A 769 -19.11 26.81 -41.25
N TYR A 770 -19.25 26.76 -39.92
CA TYR A 770 -18.33 26.01 -39.06
C TYR A 770 -18.28 24.51 -39.39
N ALA A 771 -19.43 23.84 -39.45
CA ALA A 771 -19.56 22.44 -39.85
C ALA A 771 -18.97 22.21 -41.25
N GLY A 772 -19.23 23.14 -42.19
CA GLY A 772 -18.61 23.14 -43.52
C GLY A 772 -17.09 23.20 -43.47
N THR A 773 -16.51 24.08 -42.64
CA THR A 773 -15.04 24.17 -42.50
C THR A 773 -14.43 22.88 -41.95
N LYS A 774 -15.07 22.24 -40.97
CA LYS A 774 -14.59 20.97 -40.40
C LYS A 774 -14.78 19.80 -41.37
N GLY A 775 -15.84 19.81 -42.20
CA GLY A 775 -16.01 18.87 -43.31
C GLY A 775 -14.96 19.04 -44.42
N MET A 776 -14.53 20.27 -44.67
CA MET A 776 -13.42 20.56 -45.58
C MET A 776 -12.10 19.99 -45.05
N VAL A 777 -11.77 20.21 -43.77
CA VAL A 777 -10.57 19.64 -43.13
C VAL A 777 -10.58 18.11 -43.13
N ASP A 778 -11.73 17.49 -42.84
CA ASP A 778 -11.90 16.03 -42.93
C ASP A 778 -11.65 15.52 -44.37
N SER A 779 -12.12 16.25 -45.38
CA SER A 779 -11.87 15.93 -46.79
C SER A 779 -10.40 16.11 -47.19
N MET A 780 -9.78 17.21 -46.76
CA MET A 780 -8.34 17.45 -46.95
C MET A 780 -7.51 16.33 -46.32
N THR A 781 -7.85 15.90 -45.10
CA THR A 781 -7.17 14.80 -44.40
C THR A 781 -7.14 13.53 -45.25
N ARG A 782 -8.27 13.14 -45.86
CA ARG A 782 -8.34 11.95 -46.73
C ARG A 782 -7.54 12.08 -48.02
N VAL A 783 -7.50 13.27 -48.62
CA VAL A 783 -6.68 13.53 -49.81
C VAL A 783 -5.20 13.46 -49.45
N TRP A 784 -4.80 14.16 -48.39
CA TRP A 784 -3.42 14.19 -47.92
C TRP A 784 -2.91 12.83 -47.46
N ALA A 785 -3.75 12.00 -46.86
CA ALA A 785 -3.42 10.61 -46.51
C ALA A 785 -3.07 9.75 -47.73
N LYS A 786 -3.49 10.14 -48.94
CA LYS A 786 -3.10 9.47 -50.19
C LYS A 786 -1.87 10.10 -50.83
N GLU A 787 -1.75 11.43 -50.77
CA GLU A 787 -0.72 12.18 -51.48
C GLU A 787 0.62 12.27 -50.73
N LEU A 788 0.59 12.48 -49.42
CA LEU A 788 1.77 12.86 -48.64
C LEU A 788 2.63 11.69 -48.14
N PRO A 789 2.07 10.56 -47.65
CA PRO A 789 2.87 9.53 -46.95
C PRO A 789 4.07 9.00 -47.73
N LYS A 790 3.89 8.63 -49.01
CA LYS A 790 4.97 8.09 -49.84
C LYS A 790 6.07 9.11 -50.13
N LYS A 791 5.71 10.39 -50.24
CA LYS A 791 6.63 11.46 -50.63
C LYS A 791 7.38 12.05 -49.44
N TYR A 792 6.73 12.15 -48.28
CA TYR A 792 7.24 12.85 -47.10
C TYR A 792 7.44 11.96 -45.86
N GLY A 793 7.12 10.67 -45.94
CA GLY A 793 7.36 9.72 -44.84
C GLY A 793 6.46 9.94 -43.61
N CYS A 794 5.24 10.43 -43.82
CA CYS A 794 4.29 10.75 -42.76
C CYS A 794 3.00 9.90 -42.80
N THR A 795 2.22 9.92 -41.72
CA THR A 795 0.79 9.58 -41.77
C THR A 795 -0.04 10.85 -41.64
N VAL A 796 -1.25 10.83 -42.19
CA VAL A 796 -2.21 11.95 -42.09
C VAL A 796 -3.53 11.42 -41.56
N ASN A 797 -3.95 11.89 -40.39
CA ASN A 797 -5.16 11.45 -39.70
C ASN A 797 -5.91 12.64 -39.11
N SER A 798 -7.13 12.42 -38.64
CA SER A 798 -7.90 13.44 -37.93
C SER A 798 -8.54 12.91 -36.65
N VAL A 799 -8.79 13.83 -35.73
CA VAL A 799 -9.59 13.60 -34.52
C VAL A 799 -10.77 14.57 -34.55
N SER A 800 -11.99 14.07 -34.33
CA SER A 800 -13.23 14.84 -34.28
C SER A 800 -13.76 14.86 -32.85
N PRO A 801 -13.45 15.91 -32.05
CA PRO A 801 -13.97 16.05 -30.70
C PRO A 801 -15.49 16.25 -30.68
N GLY A 802 -16.13 15.70 -29.65
CA GLY A 802 -17.46 16.13 -29.20
C GLY A 802 -17.40 17.37 -28.30
N PRO A 803 -18.53 17.77 -27.69
CA PRO A 803 -18.55 18.83 -26.68
C PRO A 803 -17.52 18.56 -25.59
N THR A 804 -16.55 19.47 -25.46
CA THR A 804 -15.38 19.30 -24.59
C THR A 804 -15.28 20.50 -23.66
N MET A 805 -15.08 20.25 -22.37
CA MET A 805 -14.91 21.27 -21.35
C MET A 805 -13.57 21.99 -21.54
N THR A 806 -13.63 23.19 -22.12
CA THR A 806 -12.49 24.12 -22.22
C THR A 806 -12.72 25.32 -21.31
N GLU A 807 -11.66 26.10 -21.03
CA GLU A 807 -11.78 27.35 -20.26
C GLU A 807 -12.86 28.29 -20.85
N GLY A 808 -12.99 28.33 -22.18
CA GLY A 808 -14.03 29.12 -22.84
C GLY A 808 -15.46 28.59 -22.61
N PHE A 809 -15.65 27.27 -22.51
CA PHE A 809 -16.93 26.67 -22.12
C PHE A 809 -17.21 26.86 -20.62
N ALA A 810 -16.19 26.78 -19.78
CA ALA A 810 -16.34 26.99 -18.33
C ALA A 810 -16.69 28.44 -17.96
N GLN A 811 -16.34 29.41 -18.83
CA GLN A 811 -16.70 30.82 -18.70
C GLN A 811 -18.04 31.15 -19.37
N ALA A 812 -18.63 30.20 -20.11
CA ALA A 812 -19.94 30.38 -20.70
C ALA A 812 -21.00 30.29 -19.59
N GLY A 813 -21.74 31.39 -19.38
CA GLY A 813 -22.73 31.49 -18.30
C GLY A 813 -23.85 30.45 -18.38
N ASP A 814 -24.67 30.40 -17.33
CA ASP A 814 -25.70 29.37 -17.10
C ASP A 814 -26.64 29.11 -18.29
N GLU A 815 -26.94 30.12 -19.12
CA GLU A 815 -27.78 29.97 -20.31
C GLU A 815 -27.17 29.07 -21.38
N MET A 816 -25.86 29.19 -21.62
CA MET A 816 -25.17 28.34 -22.60
C MET A 816 -25.06 26.90 -22.08
N MET A 817 -24.82 26.72 -20.78
CA MET A 817 -24.82 25.40 -20.15
C MET A 817 -26.20 24.73 -20.20
N LYS A 818 -27.29 25.48 -20.01
CA LYS A 818 -28.67 24.97 -20.23
C LYS A 818 -28.91 24.52 -21.67
N MET A 819 -28.38 25.24 -22.65
CA MET A 819 -28.49 24.84 -24.07
C MET A 819 -27.68 23.58 -24.38
N LEU A 820 -26.57 23.33 -23.67
CA LEU A 820 -25.73 22.15 -23.84
C LEU A 820 -26.26 20.92 -23.08
N GLN A 821 -27.07 21.13 -22.04
CA GLN A 821 -27.59 20.05 -21.19
C GLN A 821 -28.25 18.91 -21.98
N PRO A 822 -29.09 19.14 -23.01
CA PRO A 822 -29.67 18.06 -23.79
C PRO A 822 -28.63 17.22 -24.56
N VAL A 823 -27.49 17.82 -24.94
CA VAL A 823 -26.40 17.12 -25.62
C VAL A 823 -25.57 16.34 -24.60
N ILE A 824 -25.32 16.93 -23.43
CA ILE A 824 -24.67 16.29 -22.28
C ILE A 824 -25.45 15.03 -21.88
N ASP A 825 -26.76 15.15 -21.65
CA ASP A 825 -27.63 14.05 -21.20
C ASP A 825 -27.71 12.91 -22.22
N LYS A 826 -27.56 13.22 -23.52
CA LYS A 826 -27.58 12.23 -24.61
C LYS A 826 -26.24 11.53 -24.84
N THR A 827 -25.16 11.96 -24.20
CA THR A 827 -23.82 11.39 -24.43
C THR A 827 -23.70 10.01 -23.75
N PRO A 828 -23.57 8.89 -24.51
CA PRO A 828 -23.62 7.54 -23.93
C PRO A 828 -22.48 7.22 -22.96
N GLY A 829 -21.28 7.79 -23.17
CA GLY A 829 -20.10 7.64 -22.32
C GLY A 829 -20.21 8.36 -20.97
N GLY A 830 -21.35 8.99 -20.69
CA GLY A 830 -21.69 9.66 -19.44
C GLY A 830 -22.30 11.04 -19.69
N ALA A 831 -23.21 11.46 -18.81
CA ALA A 831 -23.85 12.78 -18.84
C ALA A 831 -22.87 13.90 -18.44
N ARG A 832 -21.82 14.11 -19.25
CA ARG A 832 -20.79 15.12 -19.06
C ARG A 832 -20.20 15.56 -20.40
N LEU A 833 -19.54 16.72 -20.39
CA LEU A 833 -18.62 17.09 -21.46
C LEU A 833 -17.36 16.21 -21.42
N GLY A 834 -16.74 16.01 -22.59
CA GLY A 834 -15.40 15.45 -22.67
C GLY A 834 -14.39 16.36 -21.97
N LYS A 835 -13.30 15.79 -21.46
CA LYS A 835 -12.17 16.57 -20.93
C LYS A 835 -11.14 16.80 -22.04
N THR A 836 -10.36 17.86 -21.94
CA THR A 836 -9.32 18.16 -22.95
C THR A 836 -8.27 17.05 -23.03
N GLU A 837 -7.99 16.35 -21.93
CA GLU A 837 -7.07 15.20 -21.88
C GLU A 837 -7.55 14.06 -22.77
N GLU A 838 -8.86 13.80 -22.80
CA GLU A 838 -9.43 12.69 -23.57
C GLU A 838 -9.25 12.91 -25.08
N ILE A 839 -9.29 14.16 -25.53
CA ILE A 839 -8.96 14.53 -26.92
C ILE A 839 -7.46 14.41 -27.18
N ALA A 840 -6.65 14.88 -26.23
CA ALA A 840 -5.20 14.81 -26.33
C ALA A 840 -4.69 13.36 -26.42
N TYR A 841 -5.30 12.41 -25.69
CA TYR A 841 -4.96 10.99 -25.76
C TYR A 841 -5.24 10.37 -27.13
N ALA A 842 -6.32 10.77 -27.80
CA ALA A 842 -6.60 10.32 -29.17
C ALA A 842 -5.52 10.84 -30.15
N VAL A 843 -5.10 12.10 -30.00
CA VAL A 843 -4.04 12.69 -30.82
C VAL A 843 -2.69 12.01 -30.57
N THR A 844 -2.31 11.81 -29.31
CA THR A 844 -1.01 11.20 -28.99
C THR A 844 -0.93 9.73 -29.38
N MET A 845 -2.06 9.00 -29.35
CA MET A 845 -2.16 7.65 -29.91
C MET A 845 -1.83 7.64 -31.41
N LEU A 846 -2.41 8.56 -32.20
CA LEU A 846 -2.09 8.71 -33.63
C LEU A 846 -0.65 9.15 -33.88
N CYS A 847 -0.07 9.93 -32.97
CA CYS A 847 1.32 10.35 -33.07
C CYS A 847 2.33 9.23 -32.74
N SER A 848 1.90 8.17 -32.06
CA SER A 848 2.77 7.07 -31.65
C SER A 848 3.46 6.37 -32.84
N PRO A 849 4.69 5.86 -32.68
CA PRO A 849 5.29 4.92 -33.64
C PRO A 849 4.43 3.68 -33.86
N LYS A 850 3.67 3.24 -32.84
CA LYS A 850 2.74 2.11 -32.93
C LYS A 850 1.56 2.36 -33.87
N ALA A 851 1.23 3.63 -34.12
CA ALA A 851 0.19 4.03 -35.08
C ALA A 851 0.74 4.25 -36.51
N SER A 852 1.95 3.79 -36.82
CA SER A 852 2.59 3.95 -38.14
C SER A 852 1.77 3.35 -39.29
N TRP A 853 0.88 2.40 -39.01
CA TRP A 853 -0.04 1.81 -40.01
C TRP A 853 -1.45 2.41 -40.02
N ILE A 854 -1.71 3.42 -39.17
CA ILE A 854 -2.97 4.15 -39.14
C ILE A 854 -2.81 5.41 -39.99
N ASN A 855 -3.50 5.44 -41.13
CA ASN A 855 -3.41 6.55 -42.08
C ASN A 855 -4.77 6.79 -42.76
N GLY A 856 -5.24 8.04 -42.77
CA GLY A 856 -6.53 8.47 -43.30
C GLY A 856 -7.72 8.26 -42.36
N VAL A 857 -7.50 7.89 -41.10
CA VAL A 857 -8.60 7.68 -40.14
C VAL A 857 -9.13 9.01 -39.61
N ASN A 858 -10.44 9.04 -39.31
CA ASN A 858 -11.07 10.07 -38.50
C ASN A 858 -11.57 9.44 -37.19
N ILE A 859 -10.94 9.77 -36.06
CA ILE A 859 -11.32 9.27 -34.74
C ILE A 859 -12.34 10.21 -34.10
N SER A 860 -13.55 9.71 -33.83
CA SER A 860 -14.58 10.47 -33.12
C SER A 860 -14.45 10.35 -31.60
N ALA A 861 -13.72 11.29 -31.00
CA ALA A 861 -13.54 11.38 -29.55
C ALA A 861 -14.70 12.18 -28.92
N CYS A 862 -15.87 11.55 -28.80
CA CYS A 862 -17.13 12.23 -28.45
C CYS A 862 -18.03 11.47 -27.46
N GLY A 863 -17.48 10.50 -26.73
CA GLY A 863 -18.25 9.72 -25.74
C GLY A 863 -19.39 8.90 -26.34
N GLY A 864 -19.34 8.57 -27.64
CA GLY A 864 -20.40 7.83 -28.34
C GLY A 864 -21.58 8.69 -28.79
N LEU A 865 -21.49 10.03 -28.67
CA LEU A 865 -22.53 10.94 -29.17
C LEU A 865 -22.76 10.76 -30.68
N TRP A 866 -21.68 10.47 -31.41
CA TRP A 866 -21.72 10.01 -32.79
C TRP A 866 -20.97 8.69 -32.95
N MET A 867 -21.55 7.74 -33.69
CA MET A 867 -20.96 6.44 -34.00
C MET A 867 -20.46 6.44 -35.46
N SER A 868 -19.18 6.08 -35.65
CA SER A 868 -18.46 6.14 -36.93
C SER A 868 -18.69 4.95 -37.86
#